data_AF-A0A502HR15-F1
#
_entry.id   AF-A0A502HR15-F1
#
_cell.length_a   1.000
_cell.length_b   1.000
_cell.length_c   1.000
_cell.angle_alpha   90.00
_cell.angle_beta   90.00
_cell.angle_gamma   90.00
#
_symmetry.space_group_name_H-M   'P 1'
#
loop_
_entity.id
_entity.type
_entity.pdbx_description
1 polymer ?
#
loop_
_entity_poly.entity_id
_entity_poly.type
_entity_poly.pdbx_seq_one_letter_code
_entity_poly.pdbx_strand_id
1 'polypeptide(L)'
;MLDANATHISLALEGVSADLQVLSFVGREALNQPFCFDIELVSARPDLKLEEILHKPGCLTFGATGKGLIHGLVYRIEQGDSGKKLTRYSISLCPQLAYLRHNHDQQIFQHLSVPKIIAQVLEARGILADAYSFQLGAVYPDRDYCVQYDESDLHFIQRLCEEEGIHFHFQHSASGHKLVFGDDQTVFRKLAPVAYQQDSGMAAEKPVIKRFNLRLETRTSRVSRRDYDFEKPRILPEGAAKSGVAPDLEDYDYPGLFLTRERGKQLAARALERHRSDYKLAEGKGDEPTLASGHFLALSEHPRAEWNDLWLLLEVVHEGKQPQVLGENITSDVTHNKDDFHQGYRNRFLATPWDAHYRPALEHPKPQVLGSQTAIVTGPPGEEIHCDEYGRVKVQFFWDRDGQANDKTSCWLRVATGWAGSAYGGIAIPRVGMEVLVTFLEGDPDQPLVTGCLYHKENVVPYDLPANKTRSTFKTLSSPGGKGYNEFRIEDKKGAEQIYLHAQRDWDENIEHDQKILVGNERHDTVEANVFSEFKVEEHRITHLDRKTEARADDHLTVAATQHVKVGTAQFVEAGEEIHYNAGDKVVVEGGMELTAKAGGSFVKVDAGGVTISGAEVKTNSGGAPGSGSGIQILPPIVPGAAAAAAAGKLLSAPPVGKFNAVANSEPKEVRPAEEEELEEEEEEVELEEITLRIGMFFDGTGNNRSNSERVFGCFAPDVNLEESAEDIRQFCAAHGYDGKGSSPDNSYGNDVSNVARLYDLYIDQTDETLPIDAKTASVPVYVDGIGTSSTGADSTFSQGTGIGPQGVRTRVEETPPLILKAIQAFQDSNPDKRVAKIEFDIFGFSRGSAAARDFANEVLKGNQSILAKALPLGSPVLADSFAWVPHSGVSINFIGVYDTVAAIANPLVGDWNGNNAYNPGINIFLAPDAAKKVVQLVARNERRYNFALNSLGAADISLPGVHSDLGGGYLPKASERILLSKPRSSAVEERTSFVEANSYKRAQQDLRRLQDQLAQYNLSLEIRTWEVPFRTTEKNNSKNMKYVYAAVSSQREVRSDLSLIYLRIMRELAVENGVPFGHIPEKNPRFALPAELVPISEKLMAYAQGQRKTTGLTSQEEELLFQRYVHISDNWNAAKSRNNSDLNIVFINRPDKNSVRTVHPNE
;
A
#
# COMPACT_ATOMS: atom_id res chain seq x y z
N MET A 1 43.43 -62.56 14.80
CA MET A 1 43.53 -61.85 16.10
C MET A 1 44.47 -60.69 15.91
N LEU A 2 43.97 -59.46 16.01
CA LEU A 2 44.80 -58.26 16.11
C LEU A 2 45.35 -58.20 17.54
N ASP A 3 46.60 -57.75 17.71
CA ASP A 3 47.21 -57.56 19.01
C ASP A 3 46.43 -56.48 19.79
N ALA A 4 45.84 -56.85 20.93
CA ALA A 4 44.97 -55.97 21.71
C ALA A 4 45.70 -54.71 22.25
N ASN A 5 47.04 -54.70 22.17
CA ASN A 5 47.91 -53.61 22.61
C ASN A 5 48.43 -52.72 21.47
N ALA A 6 48.11 -52.98 20.20
CA ALA A 6 48.57 -52.16 19.08
C ALA A 6 47.73 -50.89 18.91
N THR A 7 48.37 -49.75 18.60
CA THR A 7 47.70 -48.49 18.28
C THR A 7 47.13 -48.53 16.86
N HIS A 8 45.83 -48.28 16.71
CA HIS A 8 45.08 -48.32 15.45
C HIS A 8 44.47 -46.95 15.05
N ILE A 9 44.71 -45.92 15.86
CA ILE A 9 44.32 -44.54 15.60
C ILE A 9 45.56 -43.66 15.73
N SER A 10 45.86 -42.88 14.70
CA SER A 10 47.03 -41.98 14.69
C SER A 10 46.72 -40.66 14.00
N LEU A 11 47.40 -39.60 14.43
CA LEU A 11 47.30 -38.26 13.86
C LEU A 11 48.71 -37.83 13.43
N ALA A 12 48.85 -37.46 12.16
CA ALA A 12 50.05 -36.82 11.64
C ALA A 12 49.78 -35.33 11.39
N LEU A 13 50.63 -34.45 11.92
CA LEU A 13 50.54 -33.00 11.68
C LEU A 13 51.76 -32.54 10.88
N GLU A 14 51.51 -31.81 9.79
CA GLU A 14 52.56 -31.38 8.88
C GLU A 14 53.44 -30.29 9.50
N GLY A 15 54.77 -30.49 9.48
CA GLY A 15 55.74 -29.54 10.01
C GLY A 15 55.75 -29.40 11.53
N VAL A 16 55.03 -30.25 12.26
CA VAL A 16 54.99 -30.25 13.73
C VAL A 16 55.75 -31.46 14.27
N SER A 17 56.86 -31.23 14.95
CA SER A 17 57.57 -32.28 15.69
C SER A 17 56.96 -32.40 17.08
N ALA A 18 55.94 -33.26 17.21
CA ALA A 18 55.29 -33.56 18.49
C ALA A 18 54.97 -35.04 18.68
N ASP A 19 55.08 -35.49 19.93
CA ASP A 19 54.77 -36.84 20.41
C ASP A 19 53.27 -37.02 20.73
N LEU A 20 52.41 -36.46 19.89
CA LEU A 20 50.95 -36.52 20.07
C LEU A 20 50.43 -37.92 19.76
N GLN A 21 49.73 -38.51 20.72
CA GLN A 21 49.05 -39.79 20.57
C GLN A 21 47.53 -39.60 20.73
N VAL A 22 46.74 -40.25 19.88
CA VAL A 22 45.27 -40.13 19.91
C VAL A 22 44.70 -40.98 21.03
N LEU A 23 43.97 -40.33 21.94
CA LEU A 23 43.22 -40.96 23.02
C LEU A 23 41.80 -41.32 22.56
N SER A 24 41.09 -40.36 21.98
CA SER A 24 39.75 -40.54 21.46
C SER A 24 39.46 -39.53 20.35
N PHE A 25 38.43 -39.77 19.54
CA PHE A 25 37.89 -38.75 18.65
C PHE A 25 36.40 -38.97 18.40
N VAL A 26 35.71 -37.86 18.12
CA VAL A 26 34.36 -37.84 17.54
C VAL A 26 34.41 -36.97 16.31
N GLY A 27 33.97 -37.50 15.18
CA GLY A 27 33.95 -36.77 13.92
C GLY A 27 32.61 -36.85 13.24
N ARG A 28 32.22 -35.78 12.57
CA ARG A 28 31.02 -35.73 11.73
C ARG A 28 31.38 -35.21 10.36
N GLU A 29 30.94 -35.93 9.34
CA GLU A 29 30.95 -35.50 7.94
C GLU A 29 29.55 -35.67 7.34
N ALA A 30 29.13 -34.71 6.54
CA ALA A 30 27.82 -34.71 5.91
C ALA A 30 27.87 -33.99 4.56
N LEU A 31 26.97 -34.35 3.65
CA LEU A 31 26.77 -33.60 2.41
C LEU A 31 26.43 -32.14 2.71
N ASN A 32 26.99 -31.23 1.91
CA ASN A 32 26.75 -29.79 1.98
C ASN A 32 27.12 -29.12 3.33
N GLN A 33 27.92 -29.78 4.16
CA GLN A 33 28.43 -29.21 5.41
C GLN A 33 29.95 -29.43 5.54
N PRO A 34 30.71 -28.48 6.12
CA PRO A 34 32.10 -28.71 6.49
C PRO A 34 32.21 -29.85 7.53
N PHE A 35 33.08 -30.83 7.30
CA PHE A 35 33.35 -31.86 8.31
C PHE A 35 34.08 -31.28 9.53
N CYS A 36 33.90 -31.90 10.70
CA CYS A 36 34.62 -31.55 11.92
C CYS A 36 34.96 -32.81 12.72
N PHE A 37 36.24 -32.97 13.06
CA PHE A 37 36.73 -34.08 13.87
C PHE A 37 37.39 -33.51 15.13
N ASP A 38 36.73 -33.69 16.27
CA ASP A 38 37.27 -33.35 17.59
C ASP A 38 38.09 -34.54 18.10
N ILE A 39 39.36 -34.30 18.36
CA ILE A 39 40.36 -35.33 18.66
C ILE A 39 40.99 -35.01 20.01
N GLU A 40 40.89 -35.93 20.93
CA GLU A 40 41.61 -35.90 22.20
C GLU A 40 42.98 -36.56 22.03
N LEU A 41 44.00 -35.87 22.51
CA LEU A 41 45.39 -36.22 22.36
C LEU A 41 46.09 -36.25 23.72
N VAL A 42 47.16 -37.02 23.80
CA VAL A 42 48.11 -36.98 24.93
C VAL A 42 49.53 -36.82 24.41
N SER A 43 50.36 -36.10 25.17
CA SER A 43 51.79 -35.94 24.89
C SER A 43 52.56 -35.91 26.22
N ALA A 44 53.82 -36.36 26.21
CA ALA A 44 54.69 -36.24 27.37
C ALA A 44 55.19 -34.80 27.58
N ARG A 45 55.03 -33.92 26.57
CA ARG A 45 55.43 -32.52 26.62
C ARG A 45 54.28 -31.63 27.09
N PRO A 46 54.42 -30.93 28.23
CA PRO A 46 53.40 -30.01 28.75
C PRO A 46 53.51 -28.59 28.15
N ASP A 47 54.49 -28.34 27.29
CA ASP A 47 54.90 -27.02 26.81
C ASP A 47 54.78 -26.89 25.27
N LEU A 48 53.84 -27.62 24.66
CA LEU A 48 53.56 -27.46 23.23
C LEU A 48 53.10 -26.04 22.94
N LYS A 49 53.77 -25.37 22.00
CA LYS A 49 53.35 -24.05 21.54
C LYS A 49 52.11 -24.17 20.65
N LEU A 50 50.94 -23.94 21.23
CA LEU A 50 49.65 -24.15 20.56
C LEU A 50 49.52 -23.34 19.27
N GLU A 51 50.03 -22.11 19.25
CA GLU A 51 50.02 -21.20 18.10
C GLU A 51 50.82 -21.74 16.90
N GLU A 52 51.88 -22.52 17.13
CA GLU A 52 52.67 -23.14 16.05
C GLU A 52 51.94 -24.35 15.43
N ILE A 53 50.94 -24.90 16.12
CA ILE A 53 50.13 -26.06 15.70
C ILE A 53 48.81 -25.62 15.06
N LEU A 54 48.23 -24.51 15.51
CA LEU A 54 47.02 -23.94 14.92
C LEU A 54 47.21 -23.71 13.41
N HIS A 55 46.17 -23.99 12.63
CA HIS A 55 46.14 -23.91 11.16
C HIS A 55 47.04 -24.90 10.41
N LYS A 56 47.80 -25.76 11.09
CA LYS A 56 48.62 -26.77 10.41
C LYS A 56 47.75 -27.85 9.75
N PRO A 57 48.13 -28.35 8.57
CA PRO A 57 47.51 -29.54 7.98
C PRO A 57 47.71 -30.77 8.88
N GLY A 58 46.66 -31.58 8.97
CA GLY A 58 46.64 -32.80 9.76
C GLY A 58 45.90 -33.92 9.06
N CYS A 59 46.40 -35.15 9.23
CA CYS A 59 45.77 -36.36 8.74
C CYS A 59 45.51 -37.32 9.90
N LEU A 60 44.25 -37.53 10.23
CA LEU A 60 43.78 -38.56 11.16
C LEU A 60 43.59 -39.87 10.39
N THR A 61 44.18 -40.95 10.88
CA THR A 61 43.99 -42.30 10.35
C THR A 61 43.42 -43.22 11.43
N PHE A 62 42.45 -44.06 11.07
CA PHE A 62 41.75 -44.93 12.02
C PHE A 62 41.27 -46.25 11.39
N GLY A 63 40.89 -47.17 12.26
CA GLY A 63 40.48 -48.53 11.91
C GLY A 63 41.67 -49.48 11.82
N ALA A 64 41.43 -50.78 12.07
CA ALA A 64 42.49 -51.78 12.14
C ALA A 64 43.32 -51.93 10.85
N THR A 65 42.76 -51.53 9.71
CA THR A 65 43.41 -51.55 8.39
C THR A 65 44.13 -50.24 8.04
N GLY A 66 43.97 -49.18 8.86
CA GLY A 66 44.48 -47.83 8.57
C GLY A 66 43.82 -47.15 7.36
N LYS A 67 42.67 -47.67 6.90
CA LYS A 67 41.97 -47.16 5.71
C LYS A 67 40.96 -46.05 6.00
N GLY A 68 40.54 -45.86 7.26
CA GLY A 68 39.79 -44.68 7.64
C GLY A 68 40.75 -43.50 7.68
N LEU A 69 40.48 -42.45 6.90
CA LEU A 69 41.40 -41.34 6.71
C LEU A 69 40.65 -40.03 6.54
N ILE A 70 41.02 -39.04 7.36
CA ILE A 70 40.48 -37.68 7.31
C ILE A 70 41.64 -36.70 7.32
N HIS A 71 41.73 -35.91 6.25
CA HIS A 71 42.66 -34.80 6.13
C HIS A 71 41.94 -33.46 6.33
N GLY A 72 42.50 -32.56 7.13
CA GLY A 72 42.01 -31.20 7.34
C GLY A 72 43.07 -30.27 7.91
N LEU A 73 42.65 -29.12 8.42
CA LEU A 73 43.48 -28.13 9.11
C LEU A 73 43.11 -28.11 10.59
N VAL A 74 44.10 -27.93 11.46
CA VAL A 74 43.87 -27.70 12.91
C VAL A 74 43.13 -26.38 13.07
N TYR A 75 41.82 -26.45 13.29
CA TYR A 75 40.92 -25.31 13.38
C TYR A 75 40.82 -24.78 14.82
N ARG A 76 40.98 -25.67 15.80
CA ARG A 76 41.05 -25.36 17.23
C ARG A 76 42.11 -26.24 17.88
N ILE A 77 42.80 -25.71 18.87
CA ILE A 77 43.68 -26.48 19.76
C ILE A 77 43.53 -25.97 21.19
N GLU A 78 43.53 -26.89 22.14
CA GLU A 78 43.43 -26.64 23.58
C GLU A 78 44.40 -27.54 24.33
N GLN A 79 45.00 -27.01 25.39
CA GLN A 79 45.72 -27.80 26.39
C GLN A 79 44.85 -27.94 27.63
N GLY A 80 44.59 -29.19 28.02
CA GLY A 80 43.86 -29.52 29.25
C GLY A 80 44.81 -29.85 30.41
N ASP A 81 44.33 -30.69 31.32
CA ASP A 81 45.08 -31.06 32.52
C ASP A 81 46.42 -31.72 32.22
N SER A 82 47.44 -31.29 32.96
CA SER A 82 48.77 -31.90 32.97
C SER A 82 48.85 -32.95 34.09
N GLY A 83 48.84 -34.23 33.71
CA GLY A 83 49.04 -35.33 34.64
C GLY A 83 50.52 -35.56 34.99
N LYS A 84 50.80 -36.59 35.79
CA LYS A 84 52.18 -36.90 36.26
C LYS A 84 53.17 -37.29 35.14
N LYS A 85 52.67 -37.82 34.02
CA LYS A 85 53.49 -38.32 32.89
C LYS A 85 53.02 -37.83 31.52
N LEU A 86 51.75 -37.43 31.40
CA LEU A 86 51.11 -37.07 30.16
C LEU A 86 50.25 -35.82 30.37
N THR A 87 50.26 -34.94 29.38
CA THR A 87 49.40 -33.75 29.30
C THR A 87 48.32 -34.00 28.26
N ARG A 88 47.07 -33.65 28.58
CA ARG A 88 45.95 -33.76 27.63
C ARG A 88 45.91 -32.55 26.71
N TYR A 89 45.66 -32.80 25.43
CA TYR A 89 45.36 -31.78 24.43
C TYR A 89 44.08 -32.16 23.68
N SER A 90 43.39 -31.17 23.12
CA SER A 90 42.26 -31.39 22.23
C SER A 90 42.44 -30.56 20.97
N ILE A 91 42.16 -31.13 19.81
CA ILE A 91 42.13 -30.39 18.55
C ILE A 91 40.84 -30.63 17.79
N SER A 92 40.41 -29.65 16.99
CA SER A 92 39.36 -29.83 15.99
C SER A 92 40.00 -29.77 14.60
N LEU A 93 39.79 -30.81 13.79
CA LEU A 93 40.26 -30.90 12.41
C LEU A 93 39.09 -30.61 11.45
N CYS A 94 39.20 -29.55 10.66
CA CYS A 94 38.15 -29.08 9.74
C CYS A 94 38.70 -28.83 8.32
N PRO A 95 37.85 -28.77 7.27
CA PRO A 95 38.32 -28.40 5.93
C PRO A 95 38.72 -26.92 5.87
N GLN A 96 39.50 -26.56 4.86
CA GLN A 96 39.80 -25.14 4.58
C GLN A 96 38.52 -24.33 4.32
N LEU A 97 37.48 -24.96 3.74
CA LEU A 97 36.17 -24.35 3.55
C LEU A 97 35.54 -23.81 4.85
N ALA A 98 35.81 -24.45 6.01
CA ALA A 98 35.23 -24.02 7.28
C ALA A 98 35.70 -22.63 7.72
N TYR A 99 36.84 -22.14 7.21
CA TYR A 99 37.38 -20.82 7.55
C TYR A 99 36.55 -19.69 6.94
N LEU A 100 35.85 -19.95 5.83
CA LEU A 100 35.04 -18.97 5.12
C LEU A 100 33.83 -18.49 5.96
N ARG A 101 33.52 -19.16 7.07
CA ARG A 101 32.52 -18.69 8.04
C ARG A 101 32.90 -17.39 8.76
N HIS A 102 34.18 -17.04 8.75
CA HIS A 102 34.71 -15.86 9.45
C HIS A 102 34.84 -14.64 8.53
N ASN A 103 34.73 -14.84 7.22
CA ASN A 103 34.75 -13.76 6.23
C ASN A 103 33.31 -13.35 5.95
N HIS A 104 32.96 -12.11 6.26
CA HIS A 104 31.69 -11.49 5.89
C HIS A 104 31.95 -10.40 4.86
N ASP A 105 31.12 -10.34 3.82
CA ASP A 105 31.27 -9.35 2.75
C ASP A 105 29.92 -8.85 2.23
N GLN A 106 29.97 -7.74 1.51
CA GLN A 106 28.86 -7.17 0.75
C GLN A 106 29.36 -6.88 -0.67
N GLN A 107 29.03 -7.77 -1.60
CA GLN A 107 29.62 -7.78 -2.95
C GLN A 107 28.57 -8.09 -4.02
N ILE A 108 28.73 -7.47 -5.19
CA ILE A 108 27.88 -7.62 -6.36
C ILE A 108 28.59 -8.47 -7.42
N PHE A 109 27.93 -9.52 -7.89
CA PHE A 109 28.34 -10.37 -9.01
C PHE A 109 27.38 -10.16 -10.19
N GLN A 110 27.91 -9.89 -11.38
CA GLN A 110 27.12 -9.59 -12.57
C GLN A 110 27.53 -10.46 -13.75
N HIS A 111 26.53 -10.98 -14.48
CA HIS A 111 26.70 -11.81 -15.68
C HIS A 111 27.61 -13.03 -15.46
N LEU A 112 27.45 -13.69 -14.30
CA LEU A 112 28.19 -14.90 -13.93
C LEU A 112 27.23 -16.00 -13.51
N SER A 113 27.51 -17.24 -13.94
CA SER A 113 26.81 -18.42 -13.45
C SER A 113 27.23 -18.75 -12.02
N VAL A 114 26.34 -19.40 -11.26
CA VAL A 114 26.59 -19.78 -9.86
C VAL A 114 27.92 -20.53 -9.66
N PRO A 115 28.32 -21.50 -10.49
CA PRO A 115 29.62 -22.14 -10.36
C PRO A 115 30.81 -21.17 -10.52
N LYS A 116 30.71 -20.18 -11.41
CA LYS A 116 31.75 -19.14 -11.58
C LYS A 116 31.82 -18.23 -10.35
N ILE A 117 30.67 -17.86 -9.77
CA ILE A 117 30.60 -17.06 -8.54
C ILE A 117 31.26 -17.81 -7.39
N ILE A 118 30.86 -19.08 -7.16
CA ILE A 118 31.46 -19.92 -6.11
C ILE A 118 32.98 -20.06 -6.33
N ALA A 119 33.43 -20.29 -7.56
CA ALA A 119 34.86 -20.35 -7.87
C ALA A 119 35.60 -19.05 -7.49
N GLN A 120 35.05 -17.89 -7.85
CA GLN A 120 35.65 -16.60 -7.51
C GLN A 120 35.76 -16.39 -6.00
N VAL A 121 34.70 -16.72 -5.24
CA VAL A 121 34.70 -16.62 -3.77
C VAL A 121 35.75 -17.55 -3.16
N LEU A 122 35.85 -18.80 -3.62
CA LEU A 122 36.85 -19.76 -3.16
C LEU A 122 38.28 -19.31 -3.45
N GLU A 123 38.55 -18.89 -4.69
CA GLU A 123 39.89 -18.46 -5.13
C GLU A 123 40.33 -17.18 -4.42
N ALA A 124 39.42 -16.23 -4.19
CA ALA A 124 39.69 -15.01 -3.43
C ALA A 124 40.13 -15.28 -1.99
N ARG A 125 39.77 -16.46 -1.42
CA ARG A 125 40.16 -16.89 -0.07
C ARG A 125 41.24 -17.98 -0.05
N GLY A 126 41.92 -18.19 -1.19
CA GLY A 126 43.07 -19.09 -1.28
C GLY A 126 42.72 -20.58 -1.40
N ILE A 127 41.48 -20.93 -1.75
CA ILE A 127 41.09 -22.28 -2.14
C ILE A 127 41.15 -22.34 -3.67
N LEU A 128 42.29 -22.78 -4.20
CA LEU A 128 42.59 -22.75 -5.64
C LEU A 128 42.04 -23.97 -6.39
N ALA A 129 42.11 -23.94 -7.73
CA ALA A 129 41.49 -24.93 -8.62
C ALA A 129 41.96 -26.39 -8.46
N ASP A 130 43.06 -26.65 -7.74
CA ASP A 130 43.51 -27.99 -7.37
C ASP A 130 42.78 -28.55 -6.13
N ALA A 131 42.29 -27.66 -5.26
CA ALA A 131 41.59 -27.98 -4.01
C ALA A 131 40.06 -28.17 -4.17
N TYR A 132 39.48 -27.80 -5.31
CA TYR A 132 38.07 -28.06 -5.61
C TYR A 132 37.81 -28.56 -7.03
N SER A 133 36.61 -29.05 -7.31
CA SER A 133 36.17 -29.36 -8.68
C SER A 133 34.65 -29.32 -8.82
N PHE A 134 34.18 -28.82 -9.98
CA PHE A 134 32.79 -28.92 -10.40
C PHE A 134 32.61 -30.11 -11.36
N GLN A 135 31.72 -31.04 -11.00
CA GLN A 135 31.31 -32.18 -11.81
C GLN A 135 29.81 -32.06 -12.06
N LEU A 136 29.44 -31.13 -12.95
CA LEU A 136 28.05 -30.75 -13.17
C LEU A 136 27.55 -31.27 -14.53
N GLY A 137 26.40 -31.94 -14.53
CA GLY A 137 25.72 -32.43 -15.73
C GLY A 137 24.82 -31.38 -16.38
N ALA A 138 24.30 -30.41 -15.61
CA ALA A 138 23.46 -29.34 -16.13
C ALA A 138 24.25 -28.09 -16.55
N VAL A 139 23.66 -27.31 -17.48
CA VAL A 139 24.11 -25.96 -17.81
C VAL A 139 23.42 -24.96 -16.89
N TYR A 140 24.20 -24.09 -16.26
CA TYR A 140 23.71 -23.04 -15.36
C TYR A 140 23.72 -21.70 -16.08
N PRO A 141 22.58 -20.98 -16.14
CA PRO A 141 22.55 -19.66 -16.75
C PRO A 141 23.40 -18.68 -15.95
N ASP A 142 23.96 -17.69 -16.65
CA ASP A 142 24.57 -16.54 -15.98
C ASP A 142 23.45 -15.74 -15.28
N ARG A 143 23.68 -15.29 -14.05
CA ARG A 143 22.79 -14.37 -13.34
C ARG A 143 23.14 -12.95 -13.74
N ASP A 144 22.14 -12.17 -14.14
CA ASP A 144 22.35 -10.76 -14.50
C ASP A 144 22.84 -9.96 -13.30
N TYR A 145 22.32 -10.27 -12.11
CA TYR A 145 22.66 -9.61 -10.86
C TYR A 145 22.54 -10.62 -9.71
N CYS A 146 23.57 -10.73 -8.89
CA CYS A 146 23.59 -11.59 -7.70
C CYS A 146 24.44 -10.94 -6.61
N VAL A 147 23.87 -10.76 -5.43
CA VAL A 147 24.47 -10.04 -4.32
C VAL A 147 24.76 -11.02 -3.17
N GLN A 148 25.98 -10.94 -2.65
CA GLN A 148 26.31 -11.39 -1.30
C GLN A 148 26.04 -10.21 -0.37
N TYR A 149 25.08 -10.32 0.54
CA TYR A 149 24.65 -9.18 1.38
C TYR A 149 24.59 -9.57 2.85
N ASP A 150 25.52 -9.08 3.67
CA ASP A 150 25.52 -9.31 5.12
C ASP A 150 25.52 -10.80 5.52
N GLU A 151 26.27 -11.60 4.77
CA GLU A 151 26.44 -13.04 4.99
C GLU A 151 27.89 -13.46 4.83
N SER A 152 28.26 -14.57 5.48
CA SER A 152 29.62 -15.10 5.37
C SER A 152 29.83 -15.73 3.99
N ASP A 153 31.08 -15.78 3.53
CA ASP A 153 31.42 -16.44 2.26
C ASP A 153 30.95 -17.91 2.25
N LEU A 154 31.03 -18.58 3.41
CA LEU A 154 30.55 -19.95 3.56
C LEU A 154 29.02 -20.04 3.40
N HIS A 155 28.29 -19.16 4.09
CA HIS A 155 26.82 -19.09 3.99
C HIS A 155 26.39 -18.79 2.56
N PHE A 156 27.07 -17.85 1.89
CA PHE A 156 26.81 -17.48 0.50
C PHE A 156 26.97 -18.67 -0.45
N ILE A 157 28.08 -19.41 -0.34
CA ILE A 157 28.31 -20.62 -1.15
C ILE A 157 27.24 -21.69 -0.86
N GLN A 158 26.92 -21.94 0.41
CA GLN A 158 25.91 -22.93 0.80
C GLN A 158 24.53 -22.55 0.26
N ARG A 159 24.10 -21.31 0.44
CA ARG A 159 22.86 -20.76 -0.12
C ARG A 159 22.79 -20.89 -1.64
N LEU A 160 23.85 -20.52 -2.36
CA LEU A 160 23.89 -20.66 -3.82
C LEU A 160 23.80 -22.13 -4.26
N CYS A 161 24.47 -23.03 -3.54
CA CYS A 161 24.34 -24.47 -3.75
C CYS A 161 22.90 -24.95 -3.49
N GLU A 162 22.25 -24.41 -2.46
CA GLU A 162 20.88 -24.72 -2.08
C GLU A 162 19.85 -24.27 -3.10
N GLU A 163 19.91 -23.01 -3.53
CA GLU A 163 19.07 -22.42 -4.58
C GLU A 163 19.14 -23.24 -5.87
N GLU A 164 20.36 -23.57 -6.29
CA GLU A 164 20.60 -24.32 -7.51
C GLU A 164 20.38 -25.82 -7.35
N GLY A 165 20.40 -26.38 -6.15
CA GLY A 165 20.38 -27.82 -5.92
C GLY A 165 21.71 -28.52 -6.25
N ILE A 166 22.83 -27.82 -6.10
CA ILE A 166 24.20 -28.34 -6.19
C ILE A 166 24.58 -28.93 -4.82
N HIS A 167 24.98 -30.19 -4.79
CA HIS A 167 25.54 -30.78 -3.59
C HIS A 167 27.07 -30.64 -3.57
N PHE A 168 27.67 -30.66 -2.38
CA PHE A 168 29.12 -30.80 -2.25
C PHE A 168 29.52 -31.80 -1.17
N HIS A 169 30.70 -32.40 -1.35
CA HIS A 169 31.31 -33.34 -0.41
C HIS A 169 32.83 -33.25 -0.47
N PHE A 170 33.51 -33.95 0.44
CA PHE A 170 34.96 -33.97 0.50
C PHE A 170 35.53 -35.33 0.11
N GLN A 171 36.63 -35.31 -0.64
CA GLN A 171 37.42 -36.50 -0.95
C GLN A 171 38.78 -36.37 -0.30
N HIS A 172 39.11 -37.32 0.58
CA HIS A 172 40.34 -37.28 1.36
C HIS A 172 41.44 -38.15 0.74
N SER A 173 42.67 -37.69 0.92
CA SER A 173 43.91 -38.40 0.66
C SER A 173 44.89 -38.08 1.79
N ALA A 174 45.98 -38.85 1.91
CA ALA A 174 46.95 -38.62 2.96
C ALA A 174 47.62 -37.22 2.91
N SER A 175 47.65 -36.58 1.74
CA SER A 175 48.29 -35.28 1.52
C SER A 175 47.31 -34.12 1.31
N GLY A 176 46.00 -34.35 1.39
CA GLY A 176 45.03 -33.30 1.09
C GLY A 176 43.58 -33.76 1.08
N HIS A 177 42.68 -32.78 1.07
CA HIS A 177 41.24 -32.99 0.87
C HIS A 177 40.78 -32.13 -0.31
N LYS A 178 39.87 -32.67 -1.13
CA LYS A 178 39.30 -31.98 -2.29
C LYS A 178 37.81 -31.74 -2.10
N LEU A 179 37.35 -30.51 -2.30
CA LEU A 179 35.94 -30.14 -2.30
C LEU A 179 35.32 -30.43 -3.67
N VAL A 180 34.32 -31.30 -3.73
CA VAL A 180 33.70 -31.73 -4.98
C VAL A 180 32.25 -31.28 -5.01
N PHE A 181 31.91 -30.45 -5.99
CA PHE A 181 30.55 -30.02 -6.29
C PHE A 181 29.94 -30.90 -7.38
N GLY A 182 28.68 -31.29 -7.22
CA GLY A 182 27.94 -32.10 -8.17
C GLY A 182 26.45 -31.75 -8.20
N ASP A 183 25.75 -32.15 -9.26
CA ASP A 183 24.31 -31.92 -9.40
C ASP A 183 23.53 -33.17 -9.86
N ASP A 184 24.15 -34.34 -9.83
CA ASP A 184 23.47 -35.62 -9.97
C ASP A 184 24.20 -36.74 -9.22
N GLN A 185 23.57 -37.92 -9.18
CA GLN A 185 24.05 -39.07 -8.41
C GLN A 185 25.32 -39.70 -9.01
N THR A 186 25.71 -39.39 -10.26
CA THR A 186 26.85 -40.03 -10.94
C THR A 186 28.21 -39.57 -10.42
N VAL A 187 28.23 -38.41 -9.76
CA VAL A 187 29.42 -37.78 -9.17
C VAL A 187 29.93 -38.57 -7.94
N PHE A 188 29.04 -39.26 -7.23
CA PHE A 188 29.38 -39.99 -6.01
C PHE A 188 30.13 -41.30 -6.32
N ARG A 189 31.22 -41.55 -5.57
CA ARG A 189 32.05 -42.75 -5.73
C ARG A 189 31.46 -43.94 -4.99
N LYS A 190 31.70 -45.15 -5.49
CA LYS A 190 31.28 -46.40 -4.84
C LYS A 190 32.37 -46.93 -3.90
N LEU A 191 31.97 -47.26 -2.68
CA LEU A 191 32.81 -47.98 -1.71
C LEU A 191 32.84 -49.48 -2.01
N ALA A 192 33.76 -50.20 -1.36
CA ALA A 192 33.74 -51.66 -1.39
C ALA A 192 32.44 -52.18 -0.70
N PRO A 193 31.87 -53.32 -1.15
CA PRO A 193 30.69 -53.90 -0.50
C PRO A 193 30.95 -54.25 0.96
N VAL A 194 29.96 -53.97 1.83
CA VAL A 194 30.03 -54.23 3.27
C VAL A 194 28.88 -55.14 3.69
N ALA A 195 29.22 -56.22 4.38
CA ALA A 195 28.23 -57.18 4.87
C ALA A 195 27.46 -56.63 6.07
N TYR A 196 26.16 -56.94 6.12
CA TYR A 196 25.34 -56.79 7.29
C TYR A 196 25.44 -58.03 8.17
N GLN A 197 25.79 -57.85 9.44
CA GLN A 197 25.79 -58.91 10.44
C GLN A 197 25.19 -58.37 11.72
N GLN A 198 23.99 -58.86 12.08
CA GLN A 198 23.29 -58.42 13.28
C GLN A 198 24.17 -58.59 14.53
N ASP A 199 24.21 -57.56 15.37
CA ASP A 199 24.98 -57.58 16.61
C ASP A 199 24.53 -58.75 17.51
N SER A 200 25.45 -59.69 17.74
CA SER A 200 25.25 -60.87 18.57
C SER A 200 26.14 -60.86 19.83
N GLY A 201 26.83 -59.74 20.08
CA GLY A 201 27.81 -59.62 21.16
C GLY A 201 29.16 -60.30 20.90
N MET A 202 29.32 -60.98 19.75
CA MET A 202 30.60 -61.50 19.28
C MET A 202 31.23 -60.56 18.25
N ALA A 203 32.54 -60.36 18.31
CA ALA A 203 33.27 -59.56 17.33
C ALA A 203 33.29 -60.27 15.97
N ALA A 204 32.87 -59.58 14.90
CA ALA A 204 32.98 -60.08 13.54
C ALA A 204 34.44 -60.16 13.08
N GLU A 205 34.76 -61.08 12.18
CA GLU A 205 36.14 -61.24 11.65
C GLU A 205 36.58 -60.07 10.75
N LYS A 206 35.60 -59.38 10.14
CA LYS A 206 35.80 -58.20 9.27
C LYS A 206 34.86 -57.08 9.75
N PRO A 207 35.14 -55.82 9.41
CA PRO A 207 34.20 -54.73 9.67
C PRO A 207 32.86 -54.96 8.95
N VAL A 208 31.76 -54.68 9.64
CA VAL A 208 30.39 -54.98 9.20
C VAL A 208 29.42 -53.86 9.58
N ILE A 209 28.27 -53.84 8.91
CA ILE A 209 27.10 -53.07 9.34
C ILE A 209 26.32 -53.92 10.34
N LYS A 210 26.18 -53.43 11.58
CA LYS A 210 25.56 -54.16 12.69
C LYS A 210 24.06 -53.89 12.85
N ARG A 211 23.64 -52.71 12.43
CA ARG A 211 22.24 -52.26 12.46
C ARG A 211 21.94 -51.47 11.20
N PHE A 212 20.74 -51.67 10.65
CA PHE A 212 20.25 -50.95 9.49
C PHE A 212 18.73 -50.79 9.61
N ASN A 213 18.27 -49.61 10.02
CA ASN A 213 16.86 -49.29 10.16
C ASN A 213 16.40 -48.49 8.95
N LEU A 214 15.28 -48.83 8.35
CA LEU A 214 14.70 -48.08 7.24
C LEU A 214 13.43 -47.35 7.69
N ARG A 215 13.36 -46.05 7.42
CA ARG A 215 12.20 -45.18 7.61
C ARG A 215 11.65 -44.76 6.26
N LEU A 216 10.33 -44.73 6.15
CA LEU A 216 9.61 -44.03 5.08
C LEU A 216 8.74 -42.95 5.72
N GLU A 217 8.63 -41.81 5.05
CA GLU A 217 7.80 -40.72 5.54
C GLU A 217 7.14 -39.96 4.40
N THR A 218 5.96 -39.39 4.67
CA THR A 218 5.21 -38.57 3.72
C THR A 218 6.02 -37.34 3.32
N ARG A 219 6.01 -37.02 2.03
CA ARG A 219 6.68 -35.86 1.43
C ARG A 219 5.79 -35.20 0.38
N THR A 220 6.11 -33.95 0.05
CA THR A 220 5.56 -33.22 -1.09
C THR A 220 5.62 -34.08 -2.36
N SER A 221 4.53 -34.11 -3.11
CA SER A 221 4.39 -34.89 -4.35
C SER A 221 4.30 -34.02 -5.59
N ARG A 222 4.04 -32.70 -5.44
CA ARG A 222 3.97 -31.71 -6.50
C ARG A 222 4.66 -30.41 -6.07
N VAL A 223 5.40 -29.80 -6.99
CA VAL A 223 5.97 -28.46 -6.82
C VAL A 223 5.51 -27.58 -7.97
N SER A 224 5.09 -26.36 -7.65
CA SER A 224 4.69 -25.31 -8.58
C SER A 224 5.42 -24.02 -8.22
N ARG A 225 5.97 -23.31 -9.21
CA ARG A 225 6.67 -22.04 -9.02
C ARG A 225 6.20 -21.05 -10.08
N ARG A 226 6.06 -19.78 -9.71
CA ARG A 226 5.69 -18.69 -10.63
C ARG A 226 6.62 -17.50 -10.50
N ASP A 227 6.68 -16.71 -11.55
CA ASP A 227 7.39 -15.44 -11.55
C ASP A 227 6.71 -14.41 -12.45
N TYR A 228 7.26 -13.19 -12.50
CA TYR A 228 6.82 -12.11 -13.36
C TYR A 228 8.00 -11.45 -14.09
N ASP A 229 7.93 -11.44 -15.42
CA ASP A 229 8.86 -10.73 -16.29
C ASP A 229 8.18 -9.47 -16.82
N PHE A 230 8.68 -8.30 -16.42
CA PHE A 230 8.11 -7.02 -16.85
C PHE A 230 8.32 -6.74 -18.35
N GLU A 231 9.33 -7.38 -18.99
CA GLU A 231 9.55 -7.27 -20.44
C GLU A 231 8.54 -8.14 -21.21
N LYS A 232 7.91 -9.12 -20.55
CA LYS A 232 6.88 -10.01 -21.10
C LYS A 232 5.63 -10.07 -20.22
N PRO A 233 4.95 -8.94 -19.94
CA PRO A 233 3.99 -8.80 -18.84
C PRO A 233 2.70 -9.63 -18.99
N ARG A 234 2.43 -10.16 -20.19
CA ARG A 234 1.27 -11.03 -20.46
C ARG A 234 1.57 -12.52 -20.31
N ILE A 235 2.85 -12.88 -20.25
CA ILE A 235 3.31 -14.25 -20.07
C ILE A 235 3.70 -14.34 -18.60
N LEU A 236 3.03 -15.22 -17.85
CA LEU A 236 3.44 -15.56 -16.49
C LEU A 236 4.32 -16.81 -16.58
N PRO A 237 5.64 -16.71 -16.38
CA PRO A 237 6.50 -17.87 -16.27
C PRO A 237 5.99 -18.80 -15.15
N GLU A 238 5.73 -20.05 -15.49
CA GLU A 238 5.30 -21.08 -14.54
C GLU A 238 6.09 -22.37 -14.77
N GLY A 239 6.65 -22.90 -13.69
CA GLY A 239 7.33 -24.19 -13.64
C GLY A 239 6.61 -25.15 -12.71
N ALA A 240 6.36 -26.37 -13.15
CA ALA A 240 5.73 -27.40 -12.32
C ALA A 240 6.37 -28.77 -12.51
N ALA A 241 6.47 -29.52 -11.42
CA ALA A 241 6.92 -30.91 -11.39
C ALA A 241 5.99 -31.72 -10.48
N LYS A 242 5.63 -32.94 -10.90
CA LYS A 242 4.73 -33.81 -10.14
C LYS A 242 5.21 -35.26 -10.18
N SER A 243 5.23 -35.89 -9.02
CA SER A 243 5.43 -37.33 -8.86
C SER A 243 4.08 -38.07 -8.94
N GLY A 244 4.11 -39.35 -9.31
CA GLY A 244 2.90 -40.19 -9.37
C GLY A 244 2.41 -40.73 -8.01
N VAL A 245 2.95 -40.24 -6.90
CA VAL A 245 2.70 -40.76 -5.54
C VAL A 245 1.56 -39.97 -4.86
N ALA A 246 0.74 -40.63 -4.05
CA ALA A 246 -0.37 -40.05 -3.30
C ALA A 246 -0.05 -39.93 -1.78
N PRO A 247 -0.66 -38.99 -1.03
CA PRO A 247 -1.62 -37.97 -1.49
C PRO A 247 -0.96 -36.86 -2.33
N ASP A 248 -1.77 -36.12 -3.11
CA ASP A 248 -1.29 -34.99 -3.92
C ASP A 248 -1.06 -33.76 -3.03
N LEU A 249 0.17 -33.63 -2.52
CA LEU A 249 0.63 -32.55 -1.66
C LEU A 249 1.49 -31.57 -2.46
N GLU A 250 1.02 -30.33 -2.56
CA GLU A 250 1.68 -29.28 -3.33
C GLU A 250 2.51 -28.33 -2.46
N ASP A 251 3.72 -28.03 -2.93
CA ASP A 251 4.51 -26.86 -2.56
C ASP A 251 4.40 -25.83 -3.70
N TYR A 252 3.76 -24.69 -3.43
CA TYR A 252 3.62 -23.56 -4.36
C TYR A 252 4.36 -22.34 -3.81
N ASP A 253 5.07 -21.61 -4.67
CA ASP A 253 5.82 -20.40 -4.26
C ASP A 253 5.91 -19.32 -5.36
N TYR A 254 6.07 -18.07 -4.95
CA TYR A 254 6.29 -16.86 -5.77
C TYR A 254 7.03 -15.79 -4.94
N PRO A 255 8.05 -15.11 -5.47
CA PRO A 255 8.63 -15.30 -6.81
C PRO A 255 9.56 -16.52 -6.89
N GLY A 256 9.65 -17.12 -8.08
CA GLY A 256 10.46 -18.32 -8.33
C GLY A 256 11.90 -18.04 -8.77
N LEU A 257 12.26 -16.78 -8.99
CA LEU A 257 13.54 -16.28 -9.50
C LEU A 257 13.93 -16.87 -10.88
N PHE A 258 12.99 -16.85 -11.83
CA PHE A 258 13.24 -17.24 -13.22
C PHE A 258 12.38 -16.49 -14.24
N LEU A 259 12.95 -16.22 -15.42
CA LEU A 259 12.26 -15.53 -16.52
C LEU A 259 11.77 -16.47 -17.62
N THR A 260 12.21 -17.74 -17.63
CA THR A 260 11.86 -18.72 -18.68
C THR A 260 11.17 -19.96 -18.12
N ARG A 261 10.30 -20.55 -18.93
CA ARG A 261 9.54 -21.75 -18.54
C ARG A 261 10.45 -22.96 -18.37
N GLU A 262 11.47 -23.11 -19.21
CA GLU A 262 12.45 -24.20 -19.11
C GLU A 262 13.18 -24.16 -17.77
N ARG A 263 13.61 -22.97 -17.36
CA ARG A 263 14.28 -22.77 -16.07
C ARG A 263 13.33 -23.01 -14.90
N GLY A 264 12.10 -22.48 -14.96
CA GLY A 264 11.08 -22.74 -13.94
C GLY A 264 10.80 -24.24 -13.77
N LYS A 265 10.71 -24.99 -14.87
CA LYS A 265 10.51 -26.46 -14.83
C LYS A 265 11.71 -27.18 -14.19
N GLN A 266 12.94 -26.75 -14.51
CA GLN A 266 14.16 -27.29 -13.90
C GLN A 266 14.17 -27.06 -12.39
N LEU A 267 13.89 -25.83 -11.94
CA LEU A 267 13.86 -25.48 -10.50
C LEU A 267 12.75 -26.22 -9.76
N ALA A 268 11.54 -26.32 -10.33
CA ALA A 268 10.45 -27.09 -9.75
C ALA A 268 10.79 -28.59 -9.63
N ALA A 269 11.49 -29.17 -10.62
CA ALA A 269 11.97 -30.55 -10.55
C ALA A 269 13.00 -30.74 -9.44
N ARG A 270 14.00 -29.84 -9.32
CA ARG A 270 15.00 -29.89 -8.24
C ARG A 270 14.38 -29.70 -6.86
N ALA A 271 13.38 -28.83 -6.72
CA ALA A 271 12.65 -28.68 -5.48
C ALA A 271 11.84 -29.95 -5.11
N LEU A 272 11.24 -30.62 -6.11
CA LEU A 272 10.56 -31.90 -5.87
C LEU A 272 11.54 -33.00 -5.46
N GLU A 273 12.71 -33.06 -6.10
CA GLU A 273 13.82 -33.95 -5.71
C GLU A 273 14.27 -33.68 -4.28
N ARG A 274 14.45 -32.40 -3.90
CA ARG A 274 14.80 -31.97 -2.53
C ARG A 274 13.83 -32.49 -1.49
N HIS A 275 12.53 -32.23 -1.67
CA HIS A 275 11.47 -32.72 -0.79
C HIS A 275 11.47 -34.24 -0.64
N ARG A 276 11.96 -34.97 -1.65
CA ARG A 276 11.91 -36.43 -1.68
C ARG A 276 13.26 -37.10 -1.39
N SER A 277 14.32 -36.33 -1.17
CA SER A 277 15.68 -36.83 -0.94
C SER A 277 15.79 -37.74 0.28
N ASP A 278 14.96 -37.52 1.30
CA ASP A 278 14.88 -38.27 2.55
C ASP A 278 13.52 -38.97 2.74
N TYR A 279 12.74 -39.18 1.67
CA TYR A 279 11.46 -39.90 1.76
C TYR A 279 11.67 -41.33 2.26
N LYS A 280 12.80 -41.95 1.87
CA LYS A 280 13.26 -43.28 2.28
C LYS A 280 14.67 -43.12 2.85
N LEU A 281 14.77 -43.16 4.17
CA LEU A 281 16.00 -42.87 4.89
C LEU A 281 16.42 -44.09 5.72
N ALA A 282 17.66 -44.53 5.56
CA ALA A 282 18.27 -45.59 6.34
C ALA A 282 19.17 -45.00 7.43
N GLU A 283 19.02 -45.48 8.67
CA GLU A 283 19.92 -45.20 9.79
C GLU A 283 20.70 -46.49 10.11
N GLY A 284 22.02 -46.42 9.97
CA GLY A 284 22.90 -47.56 10.19
C GLY A 284 23.91 -47.36 11.32
N LYS A 285 24.40 -48.48 11.86
CA LYS A 285 25.53 -48.53 12.80
C LYS A 285 26.49 -49.63 12.37
N GLY A 286 27.79 -49.37 12.43
CA GLY A 286 28.81 -50.34 12.04
C GLY A 286 30.19 -50.01 12.58
N ASP A 287 31.19 -50.75 12.12
CA ASP A 287 32.61 -50.54 12.44
C ASP A 287 33.50 -50.47 11.18
N GLU A 288 32.91 -50.31 10.00
CA GLU A 288 33.63 -50.09 8.73
C GLU A 288 34.30 -48.70 8.68
N PRO A 289 35.65 -48.61 8.74
CA PRO A 289 36.35 -47.32 8.81
C PRO A 289 36.34 -46.53 7.49
N THR A 290 35.99 -47.15 6.36
CA THR A 290 36.02 -46.49 5.05
C THR A 290 34.71 -45.78 4.65
N LEU A 291 33.68 -45.83 5.50
CA LEU A 291 32.45 -45.08 5.23
C LEU A 291 32.76 -43.58 5.21
N ALA A 292 32.27 -42.89 4.17
CA ALA A 292 32.41 -41.45 4.04
C ALA A 292 31.16 -40.85 3.39
N SER A 293 30.81 -39.61 3.77
CA SER A 293 29.72 -38.87 3.16
C SER A 293 29.99 -38.61 1.68
N GLY A 294 28.93 -38.54 0.86
CA GLY A 294 29.07 -38.40 -0.60
C GLY A 294 29.68 -39.64 -1.28
N HIS A 295 29.52 -40.81 -0.67
CA HIS A 295 29.87 -42.09 -1.27
C HIS A 295 28.70 -43.07 -1.22
N PHE A 296 28.68 -43.99 -2.17
CA PHE A 296 27.74 -45.10 -2.19
C PHE A 296 28.26 -46.31 -1.42
N LEU A 297 27.49 -46.74 -0.43
CA LEU A 297 27.63 -48.01 0.28
C LEU A 297 26.81 -49.10 -0.41
N ALA A 298 27.47 -50.14 -0.90
CA ALA A 298 26.80 -51.37 -1.33
C ALA A 298 26.63 -52.30 -0.12
N LEU A 299 25.39 -52.47 0.34
CA LEU A 299 25.07 -53.37 1.46
C LEU A 299 24.90 -54.80 0.95
N SER A 300 25.43 -55.78 1.66
CA SER A 300 25.22 -57.21 1.36
C SER A 300 24.80 -58.00 2.60
N GLU A 301 24.26 -59.21 2.40
CA GLU A 301 23.93 -60.17 3.47
C GLU A 301 22.85 -59.73 4.49
N HIS A 302 22.13 -58.63 4.23
CA HIS A 302 20.97 -58.25 5.02
C HIS A 302 19.80 -59.26 4.80
N PRO A 303 19.08 -59.71 5.85
CA PRO A 303 17.99 -60.69 5.72
C PRO A 303 16.86 -60.28 4.76
N ARG A 304 16.65 -58.98 4.58
CA ARG A 304 15.77 -58.43 3.52
C ARG A 304 16.57 -58.21 2.25
N ALA A 305 16.31 -59.03 1.23
CA ALA A 305 17.02 -58.99 -0.05
C ALA A 305 17.01 -57.62 -0.73
N GLU A 306 15.88 -56.90 -0.68
CA GLU A 306 15.71 -55.56 -1.28
C GLU A 306 16.61 -54.47 -0.68
N TRP A 307 17.19 -54.70 0.50
CA TRP A 307 18.07 -53.73 1.16
C TRP A 307 19.54 -53.96 0.80
N ASN A 308 19.86 -55.11 0.20
CA ASN A 308 21.18 -55.42 -0.34
C ASN A 308 21.38 -54.70 -1.69
N ASP A 309 21.36 -53.37 -1.63
CA ASP A 309 21.41 -52.47 -2.77
C ASP A 309 22.41 -51.34 -2.47
N LEU A 310 22.47 -50.35 -3.37
CA LEU A 310 23.33 -49.19 -3.30
C LEU A 310 22.67 -48.04 -2.55
N TRP A 311 23.36 -47.53 -1.52
CA TRP A 311 22.88 -46.47 -0.64
C TRP A 311 23.86 -45.29 -0.59
N LEU A 312 23.41 -44.08 -0.89
CA LEU A 312 24.20 -42.86 -0.75
C LEU A 312 24.32 -42.47 0.72
N LEU A 313 25.54 -42.38 1.24
CA LEU A 313 25.83 -41.88 2.58
C LEU A 313 25.67 -40.35 2.62
N LEU A 314 24.66 -39.89 3.34
CA LEU A 314 24.35 -38.47 3.53
C LEU A 314 25.17 -37.87 4.68
N GLU A 315 25.31 -38.63 5.77
CA GLU A 315 26.04 -38.25 6.97
C GLU A 315 26.72 -39.48 7.55
N VAL A 316 27.94 -39.31 8.07
CA VAL A 316 28.65 -40.30 8.87
C VAL A 316 29.19 -39.63 10.14
N VAL A 317 28.87 -40.22 11.29
CA VAL A 317 29.43 -39.87 12.60
C VAL A 317 30.37 -40.98 13.03
N HIS A 318 31.64 -40.62 13.23
CA HIS A 318 32.74 -41.49 13.59
C HIS A 318 33.07 -41.35 15.07
N GLU A 319 33.33 -42.47 15.73
CA GLU A 319 33.79 -42.50 17.11
C GLU A 319 34.95 -43.48 17.25
N GLY A 320 36.08 -43.00 17.76
CA GLY A 320 37.26 -43.81 18.03
C GLY A 320 37.74 -43.64 19.46
N LYS A 321 38.15 -44.73 20.12
CA LYS A 321 38.75 -44.72 21.47
C LYS A 321 39.95 -45.66 21.54
N GLN A 322 41.06 -45.16 22.07
CA GLN A 322 42.33 -45.86 22.21
C GLN A 322 42.93 -45.59 23.61
N PRO A 323 42.32 -46.11 24.70
CA PRO A 323 42.80 -45.88 26.06
C PRO A 323 44.21 -46.45 26.32
N GLN A 324 44.73 -47.32 25.44
CA GLN A 324 46.10 -47.89 25.49
C GLN A 324 47.18 -46.82 25.65
N VAL A 325 46.97 -45.62 25.08
CA VAL A 325 47.96 -44.52 25.12
C VAL A 325 48.16 -43.94 26.52
N LEU A 326 47.25 -44.20 27.48
CA LEU A 326 47.36 -43.74 28.87
C LEU A 326 48.31 -44.60 29.72
N GLY A 327 48.76 -45.76 29.24
CA GLY A 327 49.63 -46.67 29.97
C GLY A 327 49.03 -47.12 31.31
N GLU A 328 49.78 -46.96 32.41
CA GLU A 328 49.38 -47.37 33.77
C GLU A 328 48.38 -46.39 34.45
N ASN A 329 48.05 -45.26 33.82
CA ASN A 329 47.15 -44.23 34.38
C ASN A 329 45.68 -44.41 33.94
N ILE A 330 45.15 -45.63 33.98
CA ILE A 330 43.70 -45.87 33.78
C ILE A 330 42.97 -45.44 35.07
N THR A 331 42.79 -44.14 35.28
CA THR A 331 42.00 -43.61 36.39
C THR A 331 40.56 -43.37 35.93
N SER A 332 39.59 -44.00 36.61
CA SER A 332 38.15 -43.67 36.74
C SER A 332 37.26 -43.31 35.53
N ASP A 333 37.80 -43.08 34.32
CA ASP A 333 37.04 -42.63 33.14
C ASP A 333 36.35 -43.79 32.37
N VAL A 334 36.51 -45.02 32.85
CA VAL A 334 35.74 -46.18 32.40
C VAL A 334 34.54 -46.33 33.31
N THR A 335 33.35 -46.02 32.79
CA THR A 335 32.09 -46.37 33.45
C THR A 335 32.08 -47.89 33.73
N HIS A 336 31.58 -48.30 34.90
CA HIS A 336 31.37 -49.73 35.20
C HIS A 336 30.26 -50.37 34.33
N ASN A 337 29.67 -49.58 33.42
CA ASN A 337 28.63 -50.04 32.52
C ASN A 337 29.24 -50.84 31.38
N LYS A 338 28.92 -52.15 31.32
CA LYS A 338 29.43 -53.05 30.28
C LYS A 338 28.95 -52.68 28.88
N ASP A 339 27.88 -51.89 28.78
CA ASP A 339 27.27 -51.46 27.51
C ASP A 339 27.92 -50.20 26.89
N ASP A 340 28.85 -49.55 27.60
CA ASP A 340 29.52 -48.35 27.07
C ASP A 340 30.65 -48.71 26.09
N PHE A 341 30.89 -47.82 25.12
CA PHE A 341 31.96 -47.98 24.15
C PHE A 341 33.29 -47.59 24.77
N HIS A 342 34.15 -48.59 24.99
CA HIS A 342 35.38 -48.46 25.77
C HIS A 342 36.66 -48.43 24.91
N GLN A 343 36.67 -49.07 23.75
CA GLN A 343 37.82 -49.14 22.84
C GLN A 343 37.39 -49.47 21.41
N GLY A 344 38.18 -49.01 20.44
CA GLY A 344 38.08 -49.38 19.04
C GLY A 344 37.52 -48.26 18.19
N TYR A 345 36.87 -48.62 17.08
CA TYR A 345 36.20 -47.69 16.18
C TYR A 345 34.77 -48.16 15.92
N ARG A 346 33.84 -47.19 15.83
CA ARG A 346 32.47 -47.40 15.37
C ARG A 346 31.98 -46.18 14.60
N ASN A 347 30.95 -46.37 13.80
CA ASN A 347 30.25 -45.27 13.14
C ASN A 347 28.73 -45.42 13.23
N ARG A 348 28.07 -44.29 12.99
CA ARG A 348 26.64 -44.18 12.71
C ARG A 348 26.48 -43.41 11.42
N PHE A 349 25.52 -43.78 10.58
CA PHE A 349 25.34 -43.10 9.31
C PHE A 349 23.88 -42.97 8.93
N LEU A 350 23.59 -41.94 8.14
CA LEU A 350 22.33 -41.75 7.43
C LEU A 350 22.57 -42.00 5.94
N ALA A 351 21.67 -42.74 5.31
CA ALA A 351 21.77 -43.03 3.89
C ALA A 351 20.42 -43.01 3.18
N THR A 352 20.43 -42.64 1.90
CA THR A 352 19.26 -42.70 1.01
C THR A 352 19.54 -43.64 -0.16
N PRO A 353 18.55 -44.30 -0.76
CA PRO A 353 18.78 -45.17 -1.92
C PRO A 353 19.43 -44.42 -3.10
N TRP A 354 20.13 -45.13 -3.97
CA TRP A 354 20.82 -44.52 -5.12
C TRP A 354 19.89 -43.80 -6.11
N ASP A 355 18.62 -44.19 -6.21
CA ASP A 355 17.61 -43.60 -7.08
C ASP A 355 16.90 -42.37 -6.48
N ALA A 356 17.11 -42.09 -5.19
CA ALA A 356 16.70 -40.86 -4.53
C ALA A 356 17.72 -39.75 -4.82
N HIS A 357 17.40 -38.87 -5.76
CA HIS A 357 18.28 -37.76 -6.16
C HIS A 357 18.46 -36.80 -4.98
N TYR A 358 19.69 -36.68 -4.49
CA TYR A 358 19.97 -35.78 -3.38
C TYR A 358 20.05 -34.33 -3.85
N ARG A 359 19.33 -33.46 -3.14
CA ARG A 359 19.44 -32.01 -3.23
C ARG A 359 19.58 -31.46 -1.82
N PRO A 360 20.48 -30.49 -1.58
CA PRO A 360 20.59 -29.86 -0.28
C PRO A 360 19.28 -29.21 0.16
N ALA A 361 18.98 -29.28 1.45
CA ALA A 361 17.85 -28.59 2.07
C ALA A 361 18.09 -27.06 2.07
N LEU A 362 17.04 -26.25 2.09
CA LEU A 362 17.15 -24.78 2.13
C LEU A 362 17.40 -24.32 3.57
N GLU A 363 18.59 -24.58 4.10
CA GLU A 363 18.98 -24.25 5.49
C GLU A 363 19.59 -22.85 5.63
N HIS A 364 20.13 -22.29 4.54
CA HIS A 364 20.83 -21.00 4.51
C HIS A 364 19.95 -19.96 3.80
N PRO A 365 19.00 -19.32 4.51
CA PRO A 365 18.12 -18.33 3.92
C PRO A 365 18.93 -17.16 3.37
N LYS A 366 18.43 -16.57 2.29
CA LYS A 366 18.99 -15.34 1.74
C LYS A 366 18.77 -14.18 2.71
N PRO A 367 19.81 -13.40 3.04
CA PRO A 367 19.65 -12.17 3.78
C PRO A 367 18.70 -11.21 3.06
N GLN A 368 17.83 -10.55 3.82
CA GLN A 368 16.84 -9.62 3.28
C GLN A 368 17.20 -8.18 3.65
N VAL A 369 16.96 -7.25 2.71
CA VAL A 369 16.98 -5.82 2.99
C VAL A 369 15.58 -5.39 3.45
N LEU A 370 15.40 -5.26 4.76
CA LEU A 370 14.08 -5.02 5.39
C LEU A 370 13.51 -3.60 5.17
N GLY A 371 14.25 -2.72 4.49
CA GLY A 371 13.84 -1.34 4.24
C GLY A 371 14.45 -0.81 2.95
N SER A 372 14.27 0.48 2.72
CA SER A 372 14.92 1.17 1.62
C SER A 372 16.32 1.64 2.01
N GLN A 373 17.23 1.63 1.05
CA GLN A 373 18.58 2.19 1.17
C GLN A 373 18.76 3.32 0.19
N THR A 374 19.76 4.18 0.41
CA THR A 374 20.10 5.21 -0.57
C THR A 374 21.27 4.77 -1.44
N ALA A 375 21.30 5.24 -2.67
CA ALA A 375 22.33 4.97 -3.66
C ALA A 375 22.51 6.18 -4.58
N ILE A 376 23.65 6.28 -5.26
CA ILE A 376 23.93 7.36 -6.22
C ILE A 376 23.72 6.85 -7.63
N VAL A 377 22.98 7.59 -8.47
CA VAL A 377 22.80 7.26 -9.88
C VAL A 377 24.14 7.38 -10.63
N THR A 378 24.50 6.35 -11.38
CA THR A 378 25.75 6.23 -12.14
C THR A 378 25.51 6.14 -13.64
N GLY A 379 26.49 6.52 -14.44
CA GLY A 379 26.48 6.37 -15.89
C GLY A 379 27.88 6.42 -16.49
N PRO A 380 28.01 6.34 -17.82
CA PRO A 380 29.27 6.49 -18.51
C PRO A 380 29.94 7.85 -18.22
N PRO A 381 31.27 7.93 -18.28
CA PRO A 381 31.98 9.19 -18.05
C PRO A 381 31.49 10.33 -18.97
N GLY A 382 31.03 11.43 -18.37
CA GLY A 382 30.59 12.64 -19.08
C GLY A 382 29.11 12.68 -19.47
N GLU A 383 28.34 11.63 -19.16
CA GLU A 383 26.89 11.57 -19.41
C GLU A 383 26.10 12.10 -18.20
N GLU A 384 25.15 13.03 -18.43
CA GLU A 384 24.30 13.57 -17.36
C GLU A 384 23.05 12.71 -17.10
N ILE A 385 22.57 11.97 -18.11
CA ILE A 385 21.35 11.17 -18.05
C ILE A 385 21.65 9.83 -18.70
N HIS A 386 21.65 8.74 -17.92
CA HIS A 386 21.91 7.39 -18.41
C HIS A 386 20.71 6.48 -18.10
N CYS A 387 19.89 6.22 -19.12
CA CYS A 387 18.72 5.35 -19.02
C CYS A 387 18.51 4.48 -20.25
N ASP A 388 17.73 3.41 -20.10
CA ASP A 388 17.36 2.51 -21.20
C ASP A 388 15.93 2.75 -21.73
N GLU A 389 15.45 1.86 -22.61
CA GLU A 389 14.11 1.97 -23.24
C GLU A 389 12.94 1.92 -22.25
N TYR A 390 13.17 1.43 -21.03
CA TYR A 390 12.17 1.36 -19.97
C TYR A 390 12.31 2.49 -18.94
N GLY A 391 13.23 3.43 -19.15
CA GLY A 391 13.54 4.50 -18.20
C GLY A 391 14.24 3.99 -16.92
N ARG A 392 14.89 2.82 -16.98
CA ARG A 392 15.70 2.29 -15.87
C ARG A 392 16.99 3.10 -15.73
N VAL A 393 17.57 3.12 -14.53
CA VAL A 393 18.86 3.75 -14.24
C VAL A 393 19.81 2.74 -13.59
N LYS A 394 21.11 3.05 -13.56
CA LYS A 394 22.11 2.31 -12.79
C LYS A 394 22.53 3.10 -11.57
N VAL A 395 22.93 2.42 -10.50
CA VAL A 395 23.28 3.06 -9.23
C VAL A 395 24.55 2.45 -8.62
N GLN A 396 25.18 3.19 -7.72
CA GLN A 396 26.17 2.66 -6.78
C GLN A 396 25.62 2.71 -5.36
N PHE A 397 25.56 1.56 -4.71
CA PHE A 397 25.24 1.45 -3.29
C PHE A 397 26.44 1.88 -2.43
N PHE A 398 26.18 2.44 -1.26
CA PHE A 398 27.25 2.91 -0.37
C PHE A 398 28.08 1.79 0.26
N TRP A 399 27.54 0.58 0.33
CA TRP A 399 28.26 -0.60 0.79
C TRP A 399 29.08 -1.30 -0.31
N ASP A 400 28.84 -0.97 -1.59
CA ASP A 400 29.59 -1.55 -2.70
C ASP A 400 30.99 -0.91 -2.80
N ARG A 401 31.97 -1.62 -2.24
CA ARG A 401 33.37 -1.19 -2.18
C ARG A 401 34.14 -1.41 -3.48
N ASP A 402 33.69 -2.34 -4.31
CA ASP A 402 34.34 -2.69 -5.58
C ASP A 402 33.78 -1.87 -6.76
N GLY A 403 32.63 -1.21 -6.55
CA GLY A 403 31.99 -0.32 -7.50
C GLY A 403 32.85 0.86 -7.94
N GLN A 404 32.87 1.12 -9.25
CA GLN A 404 33.71 2.16 -9.87
C GLN A 404 32.96 3.47 -10.19
N ALA A 405 31.73 3.63 -9.68
CA ALA A 405 30.85 4.76 -9.97
C ALA A 405 30.57 4.97 -11.48
N ASN A 406 30.47 3.88 -12.24
CA ASN A 406 30.25 3.90 -13.70
C ASN A 406 29.07 3.01 -14.13
N ASP A 407 28.84 2.91 -15.44
CA ASP A 407 27.79 2.13 -16.10
C ASP A 407 27.88 0.61 -15.88
N LYS A 408 28.91 0.11 -15.19
CA LYS A 408 29.08 -1.32 -14.87
C LYS A 408 28.86 -1.62 -13.39
N THR A 409 28.55 -0.61 -12.57
CA THR A 409 28.44 -0.76 -11.11
C THR A 409 27.27 -1.63 -10.70
N SER A 410 26.10 -1.45 -11.33
CA SER A 410 24.90 -2.26 -11.05
C SER A 410 24.20 -2.76 -12.32
N CYS A 411 23.18 -3.61 -12.10
CA CYS A 411 22.16 -3.88 -13.08
C CYS A 411 21.28 -2.65 -13.35
N TRP A 412 20.33 -2.78 -14.28
CA TRP A 412 19.33 -1.75 -14.55
C TRP A 412 18.18 -1.80 -13.53
N LEU A 413 17.98 -0.72 -12.79
CA LEU A 413 16.92 -0.56 -11.80
C LEU A 413 15.73 0.20 -12.39
N ARG A 414 14.52 -0.36 -12.26
CA ARG A 414 13.29 0.37 -12.61
C ARG A 414 13.05 1.50 -11.64
N VAL A 415 12.53 2.61 -12.16
CA VAL A 415 12.19 3.83 -11.40
C VAL A 415 10.68 3.91 -11.24
N ALA A 416 10.22 3.97 -9.99
CA ALA A 416 8.82 4.18 -9.66
C ALA A 416 8.39 5.61 -10.03
N THR A 417 7.19 5.76 -10.58
CA THR A 417 6.56 7.05 -10.86
C THR A 417 5.17 7.08 -10.24
N GLY A 418 4.70 8.27 -9.85
CA GLY A 418 3.37 8.45 -9.28
C GLY A 418 2.22 8.12 -10.24
N TRP A 419 2.48 8.05 -11.55
CA TRP A 419 1.47 7.70 -12.55
C TRP A 419 2.09 7.08 -13.81
N ALA A 420 1.80 5.80 -14.08
CA ALA A 420 2.26 5.09 -15.29
C ALA A 420 1.12 4.32 -15.94
N GLY A 421 0.90 4.56 -17.23
CA GLY A 421 -0.10 3.90 -18.06
C GLY A 421 0.43 3.52 -19.45
N SER A 422 -0.44 2.96 -20.29
CA SER A 422 -0.09 2.54 -21.66
C SER A 422 0.18 3.75 -22.55
N ALA A 423 1.43 4.21 -22.60
CA ALA A 423 1.88 5.41 -23.32
C ALA A 423 1.30 6.74 -22.79
N TYR A 424 1.01 6.80 -21.49
CA TYR A 424 0.64 8.04 -20.77
C TYR A 424 1.11 7.95 -19.30
N GLY A 425 1.23 9.09 -18.62
CA GLY A 425 1.67 9.17 -17.22
C GLY A 425 2.76 10.21 -17.00
N GLY A 426 3.34 10.24 -15.80
CA GLY A 426 4.47 11.10 -15.45
C GLY A 426 5.81 10.38 -15.60
N ILE A 427 6.81 11.06 -16.15
CA ILE A 427 8.18 10.54 -16.24
C ILE A 427 9.20 11.64 -15.89
N ALA A 428 10.03 11.37 -14.88
CA ALA A 428 11.15 12.21 -14.48
C ALA A 428 12.35 11.29 -14.19
N ILE A 429 13.27 11.20 -15.15
CA ILE A 429 14.39 10.25 -15.10
C ILE A 429 15.46 10.78 -14.14
N PRO A 430 15.85 10.02 -13.09
CA PRO A 430 16.96 10.37 -12.21
C PRO A 430 18.25 10.53 -13.02
N ARG A 431 18.99 11.60 -12.75
CA ARG A 431 20.23 11.97 -13.46
C ARG A 431 21.45 11.44 -12.73
N VAL A 432 22.56 11.26 -13.46
CA VAL A 432 23.84 10.84 -12.89
C VAL A 432 24.26 11.82 -11.78
N GLY A 433 24.62 11.27 -10.62
CA GLY A 433 24.96 12.04 -9.41
C GLY A 433 23.79 12.37 -8.49
N MET A 434 22.54 12.07 -8.87
CA MET A 434 21.40 12.19 -7.94
C MET A 434 21.41 11.05 -6.91
N GLU A 435 21.04 11.38 -5.67
CA GLU A 435 20.77 10.38 -4.64
C GLU A 435 19.34 9.85 -4.79
N VAL A 436 19.22 8.53 -4.83
CA VAL A 436 17.94 7.82 -4.98
C VAL A 436 17.69 6.90 -3.82
N LEU A 437 16.41 6.73 -3.49
CA LEU A 437 15.94 5.73 -2.54
C LEU A 437 15.65 4.44 -3.32
N VAL A 438 16.28 3.34 -2.92
CA VAL A 438 16.17 2.02 -3.51
C VAL A 438 15.49 1.07 -2.54
N THR A 439 14.40 0.46 -2.99
CA THR A 439 13.67 -0.62 -2.30
C THR A 439 13.96 -1.96 -2.98
N PHE A 440 13.83 -3.06 -2.27
CA PHE A 440 14.12 -4.41 -2.76
C PHE A 440 12.84 -5.24 -2.79
N LEU A 441 12.47 -5.79 -3.95
CA LEU A 441 11.23 -6.59 -4.09
C LEU A 441 11.34 -7.87 -3.26
N GLU A 442 10.33 -8.17 -2.44
CA GLU A 442 10.37 -9.26 -1.43
C GLU A 442 11.56 -9.18 -0.45
N GLY A 443 12.16 -8.00 -0.30
CA GLY A 443 13.39 -7.80 0.47
C GLY A 443 14.64 -8.42 -0.18
N ASP A 444 14.56 -8.91 -1.42
CA ASP A 444 15.64 -9.60 -2.12
C ASP A 444 16.71 -8.60 -2.62
N PRO A 445 17.96 -8.67 -2.12
CA PRO A 445 19.07 -7.83 -2.59
C PRO A 445 19.31 -7.88 -4.11
N ASP A 446 18.90 -8.96 -4.78
CA ASP A 446 19.05 -9.14 -6.24
C ASP A 446 17.97 -8.42 -7.05
N GLN A 447 16.94 -7.87 -6.40
CA GLN A 447 15.80 -7.21 -7.05
C GLN A 447 15.60 -5.74 -6.61
N PRO A 448 16.60 -4.87 -6.86
CA PRO A 448 16.50 -3.45 -6.51
C PRO A 448 15.56 -2.66 -7.44
N LEU A 449 14.84 -1.71 -6.87
CA LEU A 449 13.88 -0.81 -7.52
C LEU A 449 14.01 0.61 -6.93
N VAL A 450 14.20 1.63 -7.76
CA VAL A 450 14.21 3.02 -7.29
C VAL A 450 12.78 3.47 -6.97
N THR A 451 12.53 3.92 -5.74
CA THR A 451 11.22 4.36 -5.25
C THR A 451 11.12 5.86 -4.98
N GLY A 452 12.24 6.58 -4.96
CA GLY A 452 12.25 8.03 -4.75
C GLY A 452 13.62 8.66 -5.03
N CYS A 453 13.67 9.99 -4.98
CA CYS A 453 14.89 10.79 -5.07
C CYS A 453 15.01 11.66 -3.82
N LEU A 454 16.24 11.92 -3.37
CA LEU A 454 16.53 12.68 -2.16
C LEU A 454 17.44 13.88 -2.47
N TYR A 455 17.18 15.00 -1.79
CA TYR A 455 18.10 16.13 -1.73
C TYR A 455 19.08 15.94 -0.56
N HIS A 456 20.30 16.44 -0.71
CA HIS A 456 21.34 16.43 0.32
C HIS A 456 22.18 17.71 0.25
N LYS A 457 23.30 17.77 0.99
CA LYS A 457 24.10 18.99 1.13
C LYS A 457 24.68 19.55 -0.18
N GLU A 458 24.91 18.70 -1.16
CA GLU A 458 25.44 19.10 -2.48
C GLU A 458 24.31 19.23 -3.51
N ASN A 459 23.41 18.25 -3.56
CA ASN A 459 22.17 18.35 -4.32
C ASN A 459 21.10 19.03 -3.46
N VAL A 460 21.15 20.35 -3.39
CA VAL A 460 20.22 21.15 -2.57
C VAL A 460 18.84 21.29 -3.21
N VAL A 461 17.86 21.60 -2.38
CA VAL A 461 16.49 21.93 -2.82
C VAL A 461 16.48 23.15 -3.78
N PRO A 462 15.49 23.28 -4.68
CA PRO A 462 15.48 24.34 -5.71
C PRO A 462 15.43 25.79 -5.19
N TYR A 463 14.98 25.99 -3.95
CA TYR A 463 14.89 27.28 -3.27
C TYR A 463 15.34 27.13 -1.81
N ASP A 464 15.94 28.18 -1.26
CA ASP A 464 16.43 28.17 0.12
C ASP A 464 15.29 27.89 1.11
N LEU A 465 15.46 26.84 1.92
CA LEU A 465 14.55 26.47 3.00
C LEU A 465 15.21 26.74 4.36
N PRO A 466 14.43 27.15 5.38
CA PRO A 466 12.96 27.21 5.42
C PRO A 466 12.35 28.52 4.89
N ALA A 467 13.16 29.47 4.39
CA ALA A 467 12.68 30.80 3.96
C ALA A 467 11.54 30.75 2.93
N ASN A 468 11.58 29.78 2.01
CA ASN A 468 10.58 29.60 0.95
C ASN A 468 9.67 28.37 1.18
N LYS A 469 9.35 28.04 2.45
CA LYS A 469 8.56 26.85 2.83
C LYS A 469 7.14 26.78 2.25
N THR A 470 6.59 27.90 1.78
CA THR A 470 5.27 28.01 1.17
C THR A 470 5.28 27.79 -0.35
N ARG A 471 6.43 27.43 -0.94
CA ARG A 471 6.56 27.18 -2.38
C ARG A 471 6.51 25.70 -2.71
N SER A 472 5.61 25.34 -3.63
CA SER A 472 5.60 24.06 -4.32
C SER A 472 6.14 24.26 -5.74
N THR A 473 7.13 23.47 -6.18
CA THR A 473 7.75 23.65 -7.50
C THR A 473 8.03 22.33 -8.21
N PHE A 474 7.86 22.35 -9.53
CA PHE A 474 8.43 21.40 -10.48
C PHE A 474 9.43 22.16 -11.36
N LYS A 475 10.72 22.09 -11.00
CA LYS A 475 11.81 22.80 -11.68
C LYS A 475 12.74 21.80 -12.36
N THR A 476 13.04 22.04 -13.63
CA THR A 476 13.92 21.19 -14.46
C THR A 476 15.29 21.86 -14.66
N LEU A 477 16.24 21.15 -15.27
CA LEU A 477 17.54 21.72 -15.67
C LEU A 477 17.81 21.33 -17.12
N SER A 478 18.14 22.29 -17.99
CA SER A 478 18.54 21.98 -19.38
C SER A 478 19.73 21.01 -19.39
N SER A 479 19.78 20.10 -20.37
CA SER A 479 20.84 19.10 -20.50
C SER A 479 21.20 18.91 -21.97
N PRO A 480 22.48 18.65 -22.31
CA PRO A 480 23.65 18.64 -21.43
C PRO A 480 24.20 20.05 -21.11
N GLY A 481 24.94 20.19 -20.00
CA GLY A 481 25.72 21.39 -19.63
C GLY A 481 24.89 22.56 -19.09
N GLY A 482 23.82 22.26 -18.35
CA GLY A 482 22.69 23.15 -18.06
C GLY A 482 23.03 24.62 -17.70
N LYS A 483 22.43 25.55 -18.45
CA LYS A 483 22.46 27.02 -18.26
C LYS A 483 21.06 27.65 -18.25
N GLY A 484 20.02 26.84 -18.06
CA GLY A 484 18.61 27.24 -18.12
C GLY A 484 17.68 26.21 -17.49
N TYR A 485 16.40 26.57 -17.28
CA TYR A 485 15.41 25.73 -16.61
C TYR A 485 13.97 25.99 -17.08
N ASN A 486 13.12 24.97 -17.08
CA ASN A 486 11.67 25.14 -17.11
C ASN A 486 11.11 24.96 -15.70
N GLU A 487 10.08 25.72 -15.33
CA GLU A 487 9.51 25.68 -14.00
C GLU A 487 8.00 25.92 -13.98
N PHE A 488 7.31 25.12 -13.18
CA PHE A 488 5.97 25.42 -12.67
C PHE A 488 6.03 25.54 -11.16
N ARG A 489 5.63 26.68 -10.61
CA ARG A 489 5.73 27.00 -9.19
C ARG A 489 4.45 27.62 -8.67
N ILE A 490 4.02 27.16 -7.50
CA ILE A 490 2.88 27.70 -6.74
C ILE A 490 3.45 28.27 -5.43
N GLU A 491 3.17 29.54 -5.16
CA GLU A 491 3.44 30.23 -3.91
C GLU A 491 2.14 30.32 -3.12
N ASP A 492 2.12 29.73 -1.93
CA ASP A 492 0.97 29.70 -1.02
C ASP A 492 1.10 30.71 0.14
N LYS A 493 2.08 31.61 0.09
CA LYS A 493 2.21 32.67 1.09
C LYS A 493 1.00 33.60 1.02
N LYS A 494 0.19 33.59 2.09
CA LYS A 494 -1.01 34.42 2.23
C LYS A 494 -0.76 35.90 1.90
N GLY A 495 -1.56 36.45 0.99
CA GLY A 495 -1.44 37.85 0.53
C GLY A 495 -0.33 38.08 -0.50
N ALA A 496 0.38 37.03 -0.92
CA ALA A 496 1.41 37.04 -1.94
C ALA A 496 1.34 35.76 -2.81
N GLU A 497 0.17 35.15 -2.91
CA GLU A 497 -0.06 33.92 -3.65
C GLU A 497 0.26 34.13 -5.14
N GLN A 498 0.97 33.17 -5.75
CA GLN A 498 1.39 33.29 -7.13
C GLN A 498 1.53 31.93 -7.79
N ILE A 499 1.01 31.82 -9.01
CA ILE A 499 1.40 30.77 -9.95
C ILE A 499 2.45 31.37 -10.89
N TYR A 500 3.65 30.79 -10.90
CA TYR A 500 4.76 31.16 -11.77
C TYR A 500 5.03 30.04 -12.76
N LEU A 501 5.06 30.40 -14.04
CA LEU A 501 5.31 29.49 -15.14
C LEU A 501 6.45 30.05 -15.99
N HIS A 502 7.51 29.26 -16.16
CA HIS A 502 8.69 29.63 -16.92
C HIS A 502 9.02 28.58 -17.96
N ALA A 503 9.02 28.99 -19.23
CA ALA A 503 9.54 28.22 -20.34
C ALA A 503 10.92 28.78 -20.72
N GLN A 504 11.96 27.92 -20.72
CA GLN A 504 13.31 28.35 -21.09
C GLN A 504 13.44 28.73 -22.57
N ARG A 505 12.56 28.19 -23.42
CA ARG A 505 12.58 28.40 -24.87
C ARG A 505 11.18 28.67 -25.43
N ASP A 506 10.49 27.62 -25.87
CA ASP A 506 9.17 27.72 -26.49
C ASP A 506 8.08 27.35 -25.46
N TRP A 507 6.94 28.04 -25.48
CA TRP A 507 5.73 27.68 -24.74
C TRP A 507 4.60 27.40 -25.74
N ASP A 508 4.24 26.14 -25.88
CA ASP A 508 3.16 25.70 -26.77
C ASP A 508 1.94 25.28 -25.93
N GLU A 509 0.80 25.93 -26.15
CA GLU A 509 -0.49 25.60 -25.53
C GLU A 509 -1.47 25.13 -26.61
N ASN A 510 -1.95 23.87 -26.52
CA ASN A 510 -2.92 23.31 -27.46
C ASN A 510 -4.24 22.95 -26.74
N ILE A 511 -5.35 23.57 -27.15
CA ILE A 511 -6.67 23.42 -26.52
C ILE A 511 -7.68 22.98 -27.58
N GLU A 512 -8.13 21.73 -27.47
CA GLU A 512 -9.00 21.08 -28.47
C GLU A 512 -10.48 21.52 -28.40
N HIS A 513 -10.88 22.30 -27.39
CA HIS A 513 -12.26 22.79 -27.27
C HIS A 513 -12.31 24.26 -26.84
N ASP A 514 -12.45 24.57 -25.54
CA ASP A 514 -12.59 25.94 -25.06
C ASP A 514 -11.44 26.34 -24.13
N GLN A 515 -10.85 27.52 -24.37
CA GLN A 515 -10.02 28.21 -23.39
C GLN A 515 -10.87 29.28 -22.68
N LYS A 516 -10.89 29.27 -21.34
CA LYS A 516 -11.57 30.29 -20.54
C LYS A 516 -10.59 30.91 -19.55
N ILE A 517 -10.42 32.22 -19.62
CA ILE A 517 -9.55 32.99 -18.73
C ILE A 517 -10.42 34.02 -17.99
N LEU A 518 -10.47 33.91 -16.66
CA LEU A 518 -11.10 34.88 -15.77
C LEU A 518 -10.03 35.47 -14.87
N VAL A 519 -9.89 36.80 -14.89
CA VAL A 519 -8.94 37.53 -14.04
C VAL A 519 -9.75 38.44 -13.13
N GLY A 520 -9.64 38.23 -11.81
CA GLY A 520 -10.39 38.99 -10.81
C GLY A 520 -9.90 40.43 -10.57
N ASN A 521 -8.74 40.78 -11.15
CA ASN A 521 -8.15 42.12 -11.10
C ASN A 521 -7.54 42.48 -12.47
N GLU A 522 -6.22 42.62 -12.58
CA GLU A 522 -5.54 43.06 -13.80
C GLU A 522 -4.84 41.92 -14.55
N ARG A 523 -4.85 41.98 -15.89
CA ARG A 523 -4.02 41.16 -16.79
C ARG A 523 -3.01 42.07 -17.49
N HIS A 524 -1.73 41.72 -17.39
CA HIS A 524 -0.62 42.42 -18.06
C HIS A 524 0.04 41.48 -19.06
N ASP A 525 -0.06 41.78 -20.35
CA ASP A 525 0.61 41.03 -21.42
C ASP A 525 1.73 41.92 -22.00
N THR A 526 2.98 41.50 -21.84
CA THR A 526 4.15 42.18 -22.45
C THR A 526 4.83 41.24 -23.43
N VAL A 527 4.99 41.68 -24.67
CA VAL A 527 5.69 40.93 -25.72
C VAL A 527 6.82 41.80 -26.25
N GLU A 528 8.07 41.37 -25.99
CA GLU A 528 9.27 42.15 -26.32
C GLU A 528 9.60 42.19 -27.82
N ALA A 529 9.02 41.27 -28.59
CA ALA A 529 9.17 41.20 -30.04
C ALA A 529 7.81 41.33 -30.74
N ASN A 530 7.41 40.36 -31.56
CA ASN A 530 6.20 40.43 -32.36
C ASN A 530 5.10 39.55 -31.78
N VAL A 531 3.85 40.05 -31.79
CA VAL A 531 2.65 39.21 -31.72
C VAL A 531 2.20 38.92 -33.14
N PHE A 532 2.11 37.64 -33.51
CA PHE A 532 1.53 37.20 -34.77
C PHE A 532 0.25 36.41 -34.47
N SER A 533 -0.89 36.90 -34.95
CA SER A 533 -2.17 36.20 -34.90
C SER A 533 -2.64 35.92 -36.32
N GLU A 534 -2.71 34.64 -36.71
CA GLU A 534 -3.19 34.20 -38.02
C GLU A 534 -4.56 33.50 -37.86
N PHE A 535 -5.63 34.19 -38.26
CA PHE A 535 -6.98 33.63 -38.31
C PHE A 535 -7.25 33.09 -39.72
N LYS A 536 -7.29 31.77 -39.88
CA LYS A 536 -7.25 31.11 -41.21
C LYS A 536 -8.57 31.11 -41.99
N VAL A 537 -9.70 31.44 -41.36
CA VAL A 537 -11.03 31.35 -42.00
C VAL A 537 -11.87 32.60 -41.72
N GLU A 538 -12.29 32.83 -40.48
CA GLU A 538 -13.04 34.02 -40.06
C GLU A 538 -12.97 34.19 -38.54
N GLU A 539 -13.21 35.40 -38.04
CA GLU A 539 -13.46 35.67 -36.63
C GLU A 539 -14.94 36.03 -36.45
N HIS A 540 -15.68 35.24 -35.65
CA HIS A 540 -17.06 35.55 -35.27
C HIS A 540 -17.11 35.87 -33.78
N ARG A 541 -17.42 37.12 -33.43
CA ARG A 541 -17.70 37.54 -32.06
C ARG A 541 -19.19 37.82 -31.91
N ILE A 542 -19.95 36.84 -31.40
CA ILE A 542 -21.38 36.95 -31.14
C ILE A 542 -21.60 37.25 -29.65
N THR A 543 -22.31 38.33 -29.34
CA THR A 543 -22.80 38.62 -27.98
C THR A 543 -24.32 38.38 -27.99
N HIS A 544 -24.81 37.40 -27.21
CA HIS A 544 -26.22 36.98 -27.24
C HIS A 544 -27.19 37.96 -26.54
N LEU A 545 -26.68 38.79 -25.64
CA LEU A 545 -27.42 39.79 -24.88
C LEU A 545 -26.66 41.14 -24.97
N ASP A 546 -26.74 41.99 -23.94
CA ASP A 546 -26.12 43.32 -23.98
C ASP A 546 -24.59 43.25 -24.04
N ARG A 547 -23.96 43.93 -25.00
CA ARG A 547 -22.57 44.37 -24.91
C ARG A 547 -22.54 45.76 -24.25
N LYS A 548 -22.12 45.84 -23.00
CA LYS A 548 -21.89 47.10 -22.27
C LYS A 548 -20.40 47.37 -22.22
N THR A 549 -19.98 48.56 -22.64
CA THR A 549 -18.58 49.02 -22.59
C THR A 549 -18.58 50.39 -21.93
N GLU A 550 -17.81 50.54 -20.85
CA GLU A 550 -17.64 51.80 -20.12
C GLU A 550 -16.14 52.16 -20.17
N ALA A 551 -15.81 53.26 -20.84
CA ALA A 551 -14.50 53.89 -20.75
C ALA A 551 -14.64 55.09 -19.80
N ARG A 552 -13.84 55.12 -18.73
CA ARG A 552 -13.90 56.19 -17.71
C ARG A 552 -13.04 57.41 -18.03
N ALA A 553 -12.15 57.27 -19.01
CA ALA A 553 -11.33 58.33 -19.58
C ALA A 553 -11.61 58.41 -21.10
N ASP A 554 -10.63 58.75 -21.92
CA ASP A 554 -10.82 58.88 -23.38
C ASP A 554 -10.88 57.50 -24.09
N ASP A 555 -11.75 57.37 -25.10
CA ASP A 555 -11.82 56.22 -26.01
C ASP A 555 -11.42 56.66 -27.43
N HIS A 556 -10.37 56.04 -27.98
CA HIS A 556 -9.83 56.35 -29.31
C HIS A 556 -9.97 55.13 -30.24
N LEU A 557 -10.65 55.30 -31.38
CA LEU A 557 -10.78 54.27 -32.42
C LEU A 557 -10.13 54.72 -33.73
N THR A 558 -9.16 53.96 -34.24
CA THR A 558 -8.57 54.16 -35.58
C THR A 558 -8.85 52.94 -36.46
N VAL A 559 -9.50 53.14 -37.61
CA VAL A 559 -9.77 52.08 -38.59
C VAL A 559 -9.06 52.42 -39.90
N ALA A 560 -8.12 51.58 -40.34
CA ALA A 560 -7.24 51.87 -41.47
C ALA A 560 -7.93 51.81 -42.86
N ALA A 561 -9.06 51.11 -42.98
CA ALA A 561 -9.77 50.92 -44.25
C ALA A 561 -11.23 51.36 -44.16
N THR A 562 -12.16 50.48 -43.75
CA THR A 562 -13.59 50.77 -43.69
C THR A 562 -14.20 50.27 -42.38
N GLN A 563 -15.04 51.11 -41.77
CA GLN A 563 -15.89 50.73 -40.64
C GLN A 563 -17.33 50.56 -41.13
N HIS A 564 -17.95 49.40 -40.87
CA HIS A 564 -19.36 49.17 -41.10
C HIS A 564 -20.09 49.05 -39.75
N VAL A 565 -21.12 49.85 -39.53
CA VAL A 565 -21.98 49.78 -38.33
C VAL A 565 -23.42 49.55 -38.78
N LYS A 566 -24.04 48.46 -38.33
CA LYS A 566 -25.46 48.16 -38.56
C LYS A 566 -26.16 47.97 -37.23
N VAL A 567 -27.20 48.77 -36.97
CA VAL A 567 -27.98 48.75 -35.72
C VAL A 567 -29.42 48.35 -36.02
N GLY A 568 -30.00 47.46 -35.21
CA GLY A 568 -31.33 46.87 -35.46
C GLY A 568 -32.52 47.77 -35.11
N THR A 569 -32.39 48.62 -34.08
CA THR A 569 -33.52 49.43 -33.57
C THR A 569 -33.20 50.92 -33.53
N ALA A 570 -32.20 51.34 -32.72
CA ALA A 570 -31.83 52.74 -32.59
C ALA A 570 -30.36 52.88 -32.19
N GLN A 571 -29.68 53.89 -32.75
CA GLN A 571 -28.35 54.32 -32.29
C GLN A 571 -28.52 55.63 -31.52
N PHE A 572 -28.19 55.62 -30.23
CA PHE A 572 -28.20 56.79 -29.37
C PHE A 572 -26.76 57.26 -29.16
N VAL A 573 -26.48 58.53 -29.46
CA VAL A 573 -25.18 59.17 -29.23
C VAL A 573 -25.42 60.44 -28.45
N GLU A 574 -24.86 60.53 -27.25
CA GLU A 574 -24.86 61.72 -26.40
C GLU A 574 -23.41 62.10 -26.13
N ALA A 575 -23.06 63.36 -26.36
CA ALA A 575 -21.76 63.93 -26.01
C ALA A 575 -21.99 65.19 -25.19
N GLY A 576 -21.21 65.39 -24.12
CA GLY A 576 -21.35 66.55 -23.24
C GLY A 576 -20.98 67.88 -23.90
N GLU A 577 -20.09 67.86 -24.89
CA GLU A 577 -19.57 69.08 -25.54
C GLU A 577 -19.82 69.10 -27.07
N GLU A 578 -19.34 68.11 -27.82
CA GLU A 578 -19.38 68.13 -29.29
C GLU A 578 -19.54 66.72 -29.90
N ILE A 579 -20.32 66.62 -31.00
CA ILE A 579 -20.28 65.50 -31.95
C ILE A 579 -19.86 66.06 -33.30
N HIS A 580 -18.70 65.64 -33.81
CA HIS A 580 -18.12 66.14 -35.07
C HIS A 580 -17.98 65.00 -36.10
N TYR A 581 -18.69 65.10 -37.22
CA TYR A 581 -18.50 64.23 -38.40
C TYR A 581 -17.69 64.96 -39.47
N ASN A 582 -16.47 64.50 -39.74
CA ASN A 582 -15.59 65.05 -40.78
C ASN A 582 -15.27 63.97 -41.84
N ALA A 583 -15.52 64.27 -43.12
CA ALA A 583 -15.13 63.42 -44.24
C ALA A 583 -14.46 64.26 -45.34
N GLY A 584 -13.37 63.75 -45.92
CA GLY A 584 -12.58 64.48 -46.92
C GLY A 584 -13.27 64.70 -48.28
N ASP A 585 -14.35 63.99 -48.57
CA ASP A 585 -15.10 64.12 -49.83
C ASP A 585 -16.61 64.32 -49.58
N LYS A 586 -17.30 63.33 -48.97
CA LYS A 586 -18.75 63.37 -48.81
C LYS A 586 -19.21 62.86 -47.43
N VAL A 587 -20.11 63.61 -46.79
CA VAL A 587 -20.98 63.12 -45.71
C VAL A 587 -22.40 63.03 -46.24
N VAL A 588 -23.07 61.88 -46.09
CA VAL A 588 -24.48 61.67 -46.48
C VAL A 588 -25.26 61.26 -45.25
N VAL A 589 -26.34 61.99 -44.95
CA VAL A 589 -27.30 61.62 -43.90
C VAL A 589 -28.67 61.50 -44.56
N GLU A 590 -29.22 60.28 -44.59
CA GLU A 590 -30.52 59.99 -45.18
C GLU A 590 -31.50 59.55 -44.09
N GLY A 591 -32.62 60.26 -43.98
CA GLY A 591 -33.75 59.86 -43.15
C GLY A 591 -34.87 59.28 -44.01
N GLY A 592 -35.36 58.08 -43.69
CA GLY A 592 -36.40 57.42 -44.49
C GLY A 592 -37.77 58.10 -44.43
N MET A 593 -38.15 58.67 -43.28
CA MET A 593 -39.43 59.36 -43.08
C MET A 593 -39.26 60.82 -42.69
N GLU A 594 -38.27 61.12 -41.85
CA GLU A 594 -38.02 62.45 -41.31
C GLU A 594 -36.51 62.61 -41.01
N LEU A 595 -35.97 63.79 -41.30
CA LEU A 595 -34.68 64.27 -40.80
C LEU A 595 -34.91 65.62 -40.11
N THR A 596 -34.57 65.73 -38.83
CA THR A 596 -34.80 66.96 -38.06
C THR A 596 -33.55 67.38 -37.30
N ALA A 597 -33.10 68.63 -37.51
CA ALA A 597 -32.06 69.29 -36.74
C ALA A 597 -32.69 70.37 -35.85
N LYS A 598 -32.43 70.36 -34.53
CA LYS A 598 -32.99 71.32 -33.55
C LYS A 598 -31.87 71.99 -32.77
N ALA A 599 -31.99 73.29 -32.53
CA ALA A 599 -31.10 74.05 -31.65
C ALA A 599 -31.86 75.24 -31.03
N GLY A 600 -31.82 75.40 -29.70
CA GLY A 600 -32.32 76.59 -29.01
C GLY A 600 -33.76 77.03 -29.37
N GLY A 601 -34.68 76.06 -29.55
CA GLY A 601 -36.07 76.33 -29.96
C GLY A 601 -36.30 76.54 -31.47
N SER A 602 -35.24 76.61 -32.27
CA SER A 602 -35.30 76.63 -33.74
C SER A 602 -35.10 75.22 -34.31
N PHE A 603 -35.63 74.95 -35.51
CA PHE A 603 -35.47 73.67 -36.19
C PHE A 603 -35.50 73.75 -37.71
N VAL A 604 -34.84 72.78 -38.33
CA VAL A 604 -35.00 72.43 -39.74
C VAL A 604 -35.47 70.98 -39.78
N LYS A 605 -36.62 70.74 -40.39
CA LYS A 605 -37.22 69.41 -40.56
C LYS A 605 -37.44 69.14 -42.04
N VAL A 606 -37.00 67.98 -42.50
CA VAL A 606 -37.21 67.46 -43.86
C VAL A 606 -38.03 66.19 -43.73
N ASP A 607 -39.18 66.13 -44.39
CA ASP A 607 -40.02 64.93 -44.46
C ASP A 607 -40.65 64.79 -45.85
N ALA A 608 -41.53 63.80 -46.04
CA ALA A 608 -42.21 63.56 -47.31
C ALA A 608 -43.10 64.74 -47.79
N GLY A 609 -43.43 65.69 -46.91
CA GLY A 609 -44.21 66.89 -47.21
C GLY A 609 -43.37 68.11 -47.60
N GLY A 610 -42.05 68.08 -47.40
CA GLY A 610 -41.12 69.14 -47.81
C GLY A 610 -40.12 69.55 -46.71
N VAL A 611 -39.57 70.77 -46.84
CA VAL A 611 -38.63 71.35 -45.88
C VAL A 611 -39.34 72.41 -45.04
N THR A 612 -39.44 72.17 -43.72
CA THR A 612 -39.98 73.12 -42.74
C THR A 612 -38.83 73.75 -41.94
N ILE A 613 -38.75 75.08 -41.95
CA ILE A 613 -37.76 75.85 -41.19
C ILE A 613 -38.51 76.76 -40.22
N SER A 614 -38.17 76.70 -38.94
CA SER A 614 -38.79 77.53 -37.90
C SER A 614 -37.72 78.06 -36.93
N GLY A 615 -37.69 79.36 -36.70
CA GLY A 615 -36.75 80.03 -35.79
C GLY A 615 -37.10 81.50 -35.61
N ALA A 616 -36.55 82.13 -34.57
CA ALA A 616 -36.83 83.54 -34.26
C ALA A 616 -36.37 84.51 -35.36
N GLU A 617 -35.30 84.16 -36.08
CA GLU A 617 -34.78 84.88 -37.24
C GLU A 617 -34.20 83.86 -38.24
N VAL A 618 -34.60 83.92 -39.52
CA VAL A 618 -34.07 83.05 -40.59
C VAL A 618 -33.26 83.89 -41.57
N LYS A 619 -31.93 83.74 -41.53
CA LYS A 619 -31.00 84.47 -42.40
C LYS A 619 -30.65 83.64 -43.63
N THR A 620 -31.15 84.07 -44.79
CA THR A 620 -30.86 83.44 -46.08
C THR A 620 -29.91 84.35 -46.87
N ASN A 621 -28.72 83.85 -47.24
CA ASN A 621 -27.69 84.58 -48.01
C ASN A 621 -27.18 85.90 -47.38
N SER A 622 -27.32 86.09 -46.06
CA SER A 622 -26.78 87.22 -45.29
C SER A 622 -25.73 86.73 -44.29
N GLY A 623 -24.58 87.40 -44.26
CA GLY A 623 -23.31 86.89 -43.75
C GLY A 623 -23.30 86.37 -42.31
N GLY A 624 -22.68 85.19 -42.16
CA GLY A 624 -22.21 84.56 -40.92
C GLY A 624 -21.08 83.59 -41.29
N ALA A 625 -20.08 83.44 -40.42
CA ALA A 625 -19.03 82.42 -40.60
C ALA A 625 -19.55 81.06 -40.08
N PRO A 626 -19.21 79.93 -40.73
CA PRO A 626 -19.54 78.61 -40.19
C PRO A 626 -18.80 78.37 -38.87
N GLY A 627 -19.44 77.63 -37.95
CA GLY A 627 -18.73 77.08 -36.79
C GLY A 627 -17.65 76.09 -37.26
N SER A 628 -16.49 76.09 -36.62
CA SER A 628 -15.43 75.12 -36.84
C SER A 628 -15.50 74.04 -35.76
N GLY A 629 -15.61 72.78 -36.15
CA GLY A 629 -15.51 71.67 -35.21
C GLY A 629 -14.07 71.46 -34.70
N SER A 630 -13.92 70.82 -33.55
CA SER A 630 -12.60 70.50 -32.99
C SER A 630 -11.85 69.52 -33.91
N GLY A 631 -10.53 69.72 -34.08
CA GLY A 631 -9.68 68.83 -34.88
C GLY A 631 -9.41 67.48 -34.18
N ILE A 632 -9.13 66.43 -34.95
CA ILE A 632 -8.77 65.11 -34.41
C ILE A 632 -7.44 65.18 -33.65
N GLN A 633 -7.43 64.77 -32.37
CA GLN A 633 -6.23 64.58 -31.55
C GLN A 633 -6.17 63.14 -31.04
N ILE A 634 -5.74 62.20 -31.90
CA ILE A 634 -5.54 60.79 -31.50
C ILE A 634 -4.24 60.67 -30.71
N LEU A 635 -4.31 60.05 -29.52
CA LEU A 635 -3.13 59.67 -28.76
C LEU A 635 -2.52 58.36 -29.33
N PRO A 636 -1.21 58.31 -29.64
CA PRO A 636 -0.54 57.07 -29.98
C PRO A 636 -0.44 56.15 -28.74
N PRO A 637 -0.41 54.82 -28.91
CA PRO A 637 -0.31 53.89 -27.79
C PRO A 637 0.94 54.13 -26.95
N ILE A 638 0.78 54.13 -25.62
CA ILE A 638 1.87 54.28 -24.65
C ILE A 638 2.49 52.90 -24.37
N VAL A 639 3.82 52.85 -24.24
CA VAL A 639 4.57 51.64 -23.88
C VAL A 639 4.20 51.21 -22.45
N PRO A 640 3.71 49.97 -22.22
CA PRO A 640 3.41 49.47 -20.87
C PRO A 640 4.65 49.53 -19.96
N GLY A 641 4.45 49.88 -18.68
CA GLY A 641 5.49 49.77 -17.67
C GLY A 641 5.89 48.31 -17.44
N ALA A 642 7.16 48.07 -17.07
CA ALA A 642 7.67 46.72 -16.84
C ALA A 642 6.86 45.99 -15.76
N ALA A 643 6.41 44.77 -16.08
CA ALA A 643 5.83 43.86 -15.10
C ALA A 643 6.82 43.65 -13.94
N ALA A 644 6.31 43.54 -12.71
CA ALA A 644 7.13 43.30 -11.54
C ALA A 644 7.96 42.02 -11.72
N ALA A 645 9.29 42.18 -11.80
CA ALA A 645 10.20 41.06 -11.94
C ALA A 645 10.23 40.25 -10.63
N ALA A 646 9.60 39.09 -10.61
CA ALA A 646 9.85 38.10 -9.58
C ALA A 646 11.30 37.60 -9.73
N ALA A 647 12.09 37.60 -8.66
CA ALA A 647 13.45 37.09 -8.70
C ALA A 647 13.44 35.61 -9.10
N ALA A 648 14.04 35.30 -10.25
CA ALA A 648 14.30 33.94 -10.70
C ALA A 648 15.12 33.17 -9.64
N GLY A 649 14.76 31.92 -9.36
CA GLY A 649 15.58 31.07 -8.50
C GLY A 649 16.94 30.82 -9.15
N LYS A 650 18.03 30.85 -8.37
CA LYS A 650 19.40 30.67 -8.87
C LYS A 650 19.52 29.39 -9.72
N LEU A 651 20.36 29.46 -10.76
CA LEU A 651 20.74 28.30 -11.57
C LEU A 651 21.47 27.29 -10.69
N LEU A 652 21.01 26.03 -10.71
CA LEU A 652 21.75 24.92 -10.10
C LEU A 652 22.99 24.66 -10.95
N SER A 653 24.18 24.62 -10.35
CA SER A 653 25.38 24.13 -11.01
C SER A 653 25.24 22.63 -11.27
N ALA A 654 25.61 22.15 -12.45
CA ALA A 654 25.68 20.71 -12.71
C ALA A 654 26.59 20.03 -11.68
N PRO A 655 26.23 18.83 -11.17
CA PRO A 655 27.09 18.11 -10.24
C PRO A 655 28.47 17.86 -10.88
N PRO A 656 29.57 18.01 -10.14
CA PRO A 656 30.90 17.74 -10.67
C PRO A 656 31.03 16.26 -11.06
N VAL A 657 31.32 16.00 -12.32
CA VAL A 657 31.63 14.65 -12.81
C VAL A 657 33.02 14.23 -12.30
N GLY A 658 33.01 13.43 -11.23
CA GLY A 658 34.07 12.47 -10.89
C GLY A 658 35.33 12.99 -10.21
N LYS A 659 35.46 12.69 -8.91
CA LYS A 659 36.56 11.90 -8.30
C LYS A 659 36.30 11.75 -6.79
N PHE A 660 35.81 10.59 -6.38
CA PHE A 660 35.82 10.19 -4.97
C PHE A 660 37.28 9.93 -4.56
N ASN A 661 37.86 10.85 -3.79
CA ASN A 661 39.09 10.60 -3.06
C ASN A 661 38.78 10.48 -1.57
N ALA A 662 39.41 9.48 -0.96
CA ALA A 662 39.27 9.09 0.42
C ALA A 662 39.45 10.24 1.42
N VAL A 663 38.68 10.12 2.51
CA VAL A 663 38.65 10.98 3.69
C VAL A 663 40.06 11.31 4.21
N ALA A 664 40.35 12.59 4.38
CA ALA A 664 41.47 13.06 5.19
C ALA A 664 40.97 14.13 6.17
N ASN A 665 41.19 13.86 7.45
CA ASN A 665 40.95 14.73 8.60
C ASN A 665 41.55 16.13 8.41
N SER A 666 40.80 17.17 8.73
CA SER A 666 41.40 18.44 9.15
C SER A 666 40.55 19.11 10.24
N GLU A 667 41.24 19.50 11.30
CA GLU A 667 40.77 20.14 12.52
C GLU A 667 40.19 21.56 12.29
N PRO A 668 39.42 22.10 13.26
CA PRO A 668 38.68 23.34 13.09
C PRO A 668 39.59 24.57 13.21
N LYS A 669 39.43 25.52 12.29
CA LYS A 669 39.99 26.88 12.42
C LYS A 669 38.94 27.84 12.97
N GLU A 670 39.28 28.46 14.10
CA GLU A 670 38.60 29.60 14.70
C GLU A 670 38.41 30.75 13.70
N VAL A 671 37.19 31.29 13.67
CA VAL A 671 36.89 32.61 13.11
C VAL A 671 36.24 33.44 14.22
N ARG A 672 36.81 34.62 14.45
CA ARG A 672 36.40 35.62 15.45
C ARG A 672 35.01 36.19 15.14
N PRO A 673 34.21 36.57 16.16
CA PRO A 673 32.91 37.16 15.94
C PRO A 673 33.03 38.61 15.46
N ALA A 674 32.19 38.98 14.49
CA ALA A 674 31.91 40.36 14.15
C ALA A 674 30.68 40.80 14.96
N GLU A 675 30.79 41.98 15.56
CA GLU A 675 29.81 42.66 16.40
C GLU A 675 28.51 42.90 15.63
N GLU A 676 27.40 42.38 16.15
CA GLU A 676 26.04 42.80 15.80
C GLU A 676 25.38 43.41 17.04
N GLU A 677 24.74 44.55 16.82
CA GLU A 677 24.19 45.46 17.82
C GLU A 677 23.11 44.78 18.68
N GLU A 678 23.27 44.85 19.99
CA GLU A 678 22.26 44.50 20.99
C GLU A 678 21.06 45.46 20.87
N LEU A 679 19.93 44.94 20.38
CA LEU A 679 18.60 45.41 20.73
C LEU A 679 18.10 44.47 21.83
N GLU A 680 18.24 44.90 23.08
CA GLU A 680 17.56 44.32 24.23
C GLU A 680 16.04 44.54 24.05
N GLU A 681 15.33 43.56 23.51
CA GLU A 681 13.91 43.36 23.81
C GLU A 681 13.85 42.43 25.03
N GLU A 682 13.37 42.95 26.15
CA GLU A 682 13.02 42.14 27.32
C GLU A 682 11.98 41.10 26.89
N GLU A 683 12.39 39.83 26.71
CA GLU A 683 11.46 38.71 26.62
C GLU A 683 10.77 38.57 27.98
N GLU A 684 9.54 39.07 28.08
CA GLU A 684 8.62 38.63 29.13
C GLU A 684 8.52 37.10 29.06
N GLU A 685 8.96 36.39 30.11
CA GLU A 685 8.67 34.97 30.29
C GLU A 685 7.14 34.79 30.29
N VAL A 686 6.58 34.41 29.13
CA VAL A 686 5.16 34.07 29.01
C VAL A 686 4.94 32.78 29.79
N GLU A 687 4.26 32.85 30.95
CA GLU A 687 3.83 31.67 31.68
C GLU A 687 2.88 30.85 30.79
N LEU A 688 3.38 29.73 30.25
CA LEU A 688 2.61 28.82 29.38
C LEU A 688 1.63 28.01 30.24
N GLU A 689 0.33 28.09 29.92
CA GLU A 689 -0.71 27.38 30.68
C GLU A 689 -1.01 25.99 30.11
N GLU A 690 -1.09 25.00 30.99
CA GLU A 690 -1.44 23.63 30.64
C GLU A 690 -2.96 23.42 30.51
N ILE A 691 -3.41 22.76 29.43
CA ILE A 691 -4.82 22.51 29.12
C ILE A 691 -5.10 21.03 28.82
N THR A 692 -6.34 20.57 29.07
CA THR A 692 -6.85 19.31 28.50
C THR A 692 -7.49 19.59 27.14
N LEU A 693 -6.91 19.03 26.08
CA LEU A 693 -7.47 19.13 24.74
C LEU A 693 -8.39 17.94 24.47
N ARG A 694 -9.67 18.23 24.22
CA ARG A 694 -10.66 17.23 23.88
C ARG A 694 -10.86 17.15 22.37
N ILE A 695 -10.78 15.95 21.82
CA ILE A 695 -10.82 15.71 20.37
C ILE A 695 -12.03 14.82 20.04
N GLY A 696 -12.99 15.39 19.31
CA GLY A 696 -14.13 14.65 18.79
C GLY A 696 -13.76 13.96 17.48
N MET A 697 -13.73 12.63 17.44
CA MET A 697 -13.39 11.84 16.24
C MET A 697 -14.66 11.27 15.62
N PHE A 698 -14.93 11.59 14.35
CA PHE A 698 -16.19 11.25 13.67
C PHE A 698 -15.95 10.41 12.41
N PHE A 699 -16.16 9.09 12.51
CA PHE A 699 -15.93 8.12 11.43
C PHE A 699 -17.22 7.81 10.66
N ASP A 700 -17.33 8.29 9.42
CA ASP A 700 -18.58 8.13 8.66
C ASP A 700 -18.77 6.72 8.05
N GLY A 701 -20.02 6.41 7.69
CA GLY A 701 -20.45 5.12 7.17
C GLY A 701 -19.97 4.82 5.73
N THR A 702 -20.13 3.56 5.32
CA THR A 702 -19.78 3.14 3.95
C THR A 702 -20.61 3.92 2.92
N GLY A 703 -19.95 4.55 1.95
CA GLY A 703 -20.65 5.35 0.93
C GLY A 703 -21.17 6.71 1.43
N ASN A 704 -20.95 7.08 2.70
CA ASN A 704 -21.26 8.42 3.21
C ASN A 704 -20.05 9.36 3.05
N ASN A 705 -20.33 10.62 2.74
CA ASN A 705 -19.31 11.67 2.67
C ASN A 705 -19.99 13.03 2.83
N ARG A 706 -19.70 13.74 3.92
CA ARG A 706 -20.30 15.04 4.24
C ARG A 706 -20.13 16.03 3.10
N SER A 707 -18.90 16.22 2.61
CA SER A 707 -18.58 17.16 1.53
C SER A 707 -19.36 16.88 0.24
N ASN A 708 -19.49 15.60 -0.15
CA ASN A 708 -20.20 15.22 -1.38
C ASN A 708 -21.71 15.41 -1.24
N SER A 709 -22.29 14.97 -0.12
CA SER A 709 -23.73 15.15 0.18
C SER A 709 -24.11 16.62 0.29
N GLU A 710 -23.28 17.46 0.92
CA GLU A 710 -23.52 18.89 1.03
C GLU A 710 -23.49 19.60 -0.32
N ARG A 711 -22.55 19.21 -1.19
CA ARG A 711 -22.39 19.78 -2.53
C ARG A 711 -23.64 19.62 -3.40
N VAL A 712 -24.34 18.49 -3.25
CA VAL A 712 -25.54 18.16 -4.02
C VAL A 712 -26.83 18.32 -3.23
N PHE A 713 -26.79 18.90 -2.03
CA PHE A 713 -27.98 19.11 -1.19
C PHE A 713 -29.12 19.82 -1.93
N GLY A 714 -28.78 20.80 -2.78
CA GLY A 714 -29.75 21.51 -3.62
C GLY A 714 -30.46 20.65 -4.68
N CYS A 715 -29.96 19.44 -4.97
CA CYS A 715 -30.55 18.53 -5.95
C CYS A 715 -31.66 17.64 -5.38
N PHE A 716 -31.74 17.50 -4.06
CA PHE A 716 -32.74 16.64 -3.40
C PHE A 716 -33.35 17.30 -2.15
N ALA A 717 -33.10 18.60 -1.97
CA ALA A 717 -33.70 19.37 -0.89
C ALA A 717 -35.24 19.28 -0.96
N PRO A 718 -35.93 19.17 0.20
CA PRO A 718 -37.36 18.86 0.27
C PRO A 718 -38.29 19.78 -0.54
N ASP A 719 -37.87 21.02 -0.78
CA ASP A 719 -38.66 22.09 -1.42
C ASP A 719 -38.26 22.36 -2.88
N VAL A 720 -37.29 21.62 -3.42
CA VAL A 720 -36.77 21.85 -4.77
C VAL A 720 -37.54 21.03 -5.79
N ASN A 721 -38.38 21.71 -6.58
CA ASN A 721 -38.94 21.12 -7.80
C ASN A 721 -37.90 21.24 -8.93
N LEU A 722 -37.10 20.19 -9.12
CA LEU A 722 -36.04 20.14 -10.14
C LEU A 722 -36.57 20.44 -11.55
N GLU A 723 -37.83 20.11 -11.86
CA GLU A 723 -38.43 20.40 -13.18
C GLU A 723 -38.67 21.91 -13.41
N GLU A 724 -38.91 22.67 -12.34
CA GLU A 724 -39.17 24.11 -12.35
C GLU A 724 -37.93 24.95 -12.00
N SER A 725 -36.79 24.30 -11.74
CA SER A 725 -35.52 24.95 -11.37
C SER A 725 -34.79 25.52 -12.59
N ALA A 726 -33.98 26.57 -12.36
CA ALA A 726 -33.14 27.19 -13.39
C ALA A 726 -32.28 26.16 -14.13
N GLU A 727 -32.02 26.39 -15.41
CA GLU A 727 -31.29 25.44 -16.28
C GLU A 727 -29.93 25.05 -15.72
N ASP A 728 -29.21 25.99 -15.11
CA ASP A 728 -27.90 25.75 -14.50
C ASP A 728 -27.97 24.77 -13.31
N ILE A 729 -29.03 24.83 -12.50
CA ILE A 729 -29.24 23.90 -11.37
C ILE A 729 -29.56 22.50 -11.90
N ARG A 730 -30.38 22.42 -12.96
CA ARG A 730 -30.71 21.13 -13.60
C ARG A 730 -29.48 20.49 -14.24
N GLN A 731 -28.63 21.28 -14.91
CA GLN A 731 -27.37 20.80 -15.48
C GLN A 731 -26.40 20.35 -14.38
N PHE A 732 -26.29 21.11 -13.27
CA PHE A 732 -25.47 20.74 -12.13
C PHE A 732 -25.92 19.41 -11.50
N CYS A 733 -27.22 19.23 -11.25
CA CYS A 733 -27.75 18.00 -10.68
C CYS A 733 -27.64 16.81 -11.65
N ALA A 734 -27.87 17.03 -12.95
CA ALA A 734 -27.66 16.01 -13.98
C ALA A 734 -26.20 15.56 -14.09
N ALA A 735 -25.24 16.50 -13.98
CA ALA A 735 -23.81 16.18 -13.98
C ALA A 735 -23.41 15.27 -12.80
N HIS A 736 -24.15 15.30 -11.69
CA HIS A 736 -23.94 14.43 -10.53
C HIS A 736 -24.88 13.21 -10.52
N GLY A 737 -25.60 12.94 -11.62
CA GLY A 737 -26.37 11.70 -11.80
C GLY A 737 -27.82 11.75 -11.32
N TYR A 738 -28.36 12.92 -10.97
CA TYR A 738 -29.78 13.10 -10.71
C TYR A 738 -30.56 13.21 -12.02
N ASP A 739 -31.60 12.41 -12.19
CA ASP A 739 -32.35 12.31 -13.44
C ASP A 739 -33.55 13.25 -13.54
N GLY A 740 -33.81 14.06 -12.50
CA GLY A 740 -34.97 14.95 -12.40
C GLY A 740 -36.31 14.22 -12.20
N LYS A 741 -36.33 12.88 -12.20
CA LYS A 741 -37.53 12.03 -12.05
C LYS A 741 -37.63 11.39 -10.67
N GLY A 742 -36.90 11.95 -9.70
CA GLY A 742 -36.83 11.48 -8.32
C GLY A 742 -35.91 10.28 -8.07
N SER A 743 -34.99 9.95 -9.00
CA SER A 743 -33.96 8.94 -8.77
C SER A 743 -32.62 9.61 -8.47
N SER A 744 -31.94 9.15 -7.41
CA SER A 744 -30.59 9.58 -7.05
C SER A 744 -29.52 8.65 -7.65
N PRO A 745 -28.27 9.13 -7.81
CA PRO A 745 -27.15 8.27 -8.17
C PRO A 745 -26.87 7.23 -7.07
N ASP A 746 -26.29 6.10 -7.47
CA ASP A 746 -25.92 4.99 -6.56
C ASP A 746 -24.44 5.17 -6.12
N ASN A 747 -24.15 6.31 -5.49
CA ASN A 747 -22.84 6.70 -4.99
C ASN A 747 -22.99 7.73 -3.84
N SER A 748 -21.88 8.25 -3.30
CA SER A 748 -21.87 9.20 -2.18
C SER A 748 -22.57 10.52 -2.46
N TYR A 749 -22.70 10.93 -3.73
CA TYR A 749 -23.49 12.09 -4.13
C TYR A 749 -25.00 11.81 -4.18
N GLY A 750 -25.43 10.56 -3.95
CA GLY A 750 -26.85 10.18 -3.93
C GLY A 750 -27.42 9.99 -2.52
N ASN A 751 -26.58 10.16 -1.50
CA ASN A 751 -26.91 10.00 -0.09
C ASN A 751 -27.06 11.36 0.59
N ASP A 752 -27.95 11.44 1.59
CA ASP A 752 -27.96 12.57 2.53
C ASP A 752 -26.80 12.45 3.54
N VAL A 753 -26.59 13.49 4.35
CA VAL A 753 -25.61 13.45 5.44
C VAL A 753 -26.00 12.43 6.51
N SER A 754 -25.01 11.75 7.08
CA SER A 754 -25.21 10.81 8.19
C SER A 754 -25.38 11.55 9.52
N ASN A 755 -25.83 10.83 10.55
CA ASN A 755 -25.85 11.33 11.91
C ASN A 755 -24.45 11.55 12.48
N VAL A 756 -23.41 10.86 11.99
CA VAL A 756 -22.03 11.14 12.38
C VAL A 756 -21.59 12.51 11.88
N ALA A 757 -21.90 12.85 10.62
CA ALA A 757 -21.66 14.19 10.07
C ALA A 757 -22.48 15.27 10.81
N ARG A 758 -23.74 14.99 11.13
CA ARG A 758 -24.58 15.92 11.92
C ARG A 758 -24.06 16.11 13.36
N LEU A 759 -23.50 15.06 13.98
CA LEU A 759 -22.86 15.19 15.29
C LEU A 759 -21.58 16.02 15.18
N TYR A 760 -20.76 15.81 14.16
CA TYR A 760 -19.59 16.65 13.88
C TYR A 760 -19.98 18.14 13.80
N ASP A 761 -21.04 18.47 13.07
CA ASP A 761 -21.55 19.85 12.95
C ASP A 761 -22.07 20.44 14.28
N LEU A 762 -22.47 19.58 15.23
CA LEU A 762 -22.97 19.99 16.55
C LEU A 762 -21.86 20.03 17.62
N TYR A 763 -20.70 19.46 17.35
CA TYR A 763 -19.59 19.45 18.30
C TYR A 763 -19.03 20.86 18.42
N ILE A 764 -18.81 21.32 19.65
CA ILE A 764 -18.26 22.65 19.87
C ILE A 764 -16.83 22.67 19.31
N ASP A 765 -16.60 23.55 18.33
CA ASP A 765 -15.34 23.70 17.63
C ASP A 765 -14.65 24.99 18.08
N GLN A 766 -13.56 24.83 18.81
CA GLN A 766 -12.74 25.93 19.32
C GLN A 766 -11.37 25.97 18.64
N THR A 767 -11.25 25.35 17.47
CA THR A 767 -9.99 25.27 16.72
C THR A 767 -9.47 26.67 16.35
N ASP A 768 -10.36 27.58 15.94
CA ASP A 768 -10.00 28.94 15.52
C ASP A 768 -10.39 30.01 16.56
N GLU A 769 -10.75 29.61 17.78
CA GLU A 769 -11.13 30.51 18.87
C GLU A 769 -9.94 30.80 19.79
N THR A 770 -9.70 32.07 20.12
CA THR A 770 -8.76 32.45 21.19
C THR A 770 -9.45 32.29 22.54
N LEU A 771 -8.94 31.39 23.36
CA LEU A 771 -9.50 31.07 24.67
C LEU A 771 -9.03 32.04 25.75
N PRO A 772 -9.83 32.26 26.81
CA PRO A 772 -9.40 32.99 27.99
C PRO A 772 -8.14 32.38 28.62
N ILE A 773 -7.33 33.22 29.28
CA ILE A 773 -6.09 32.79 29.94
C ILE A 773 -6.34 31.65 30.93
N ASP A 774 -7.43 31.68 31.70
CA ASP A 774 -7.75 30.68 32.72
C ASP A 774 -8.44 29.39 32.19
N ALA A 775 -8.58 29.25 30.87
CA ALA A 775 -9.24 28.10 30.26
C ALA A 775 -8.49 26.79 30.53
N LYS A 776 -9.18 25.81 31.13
CA LYS A 776 -8.63 24.48 31.48
C LYS A 776 -8.95 23.36 30.49
N THR A 777 -9.86 23.61 29.55
CA THR A 777 -10.26 22.64 28.53
C THR A 777 -10.55 23.33 27.20
N ALA A 778 -10.19 22.68 26.10
CA ALA A 778 -10.55 23.08 24.74
C ALA A 778 -11.15 21.89 23.98
N SER A 779 -12.00 22.15 22.98
CA SER A 779 -12.64 21.10 22.17
C SER A 779 -12.42 21.32 20.68
N VAL A 780 -11.95 20.29 19.97
CA VAL A 780 -11.73 20.34 18.51
C VAL A 780 -12.32 19.09 17.84
N PRO A 781 -13.10 19.22 16.76
CA PRO A 781 -13.66 18.07 16.04
C PRO A 781 -12.78 17.68 14.83
N VAL A 782 -12.77 16.38 14.52
CA VAL A 782 -12.08 15.79 13.36
C VAL A 782 -13.04 14.85 12.65
N TYR A 783 -13.32 15.13 11.38
CA TYR A 783 -14.17 14.31 10.53
C TYR A 783 -13.34 13.39 9.64
N VAL A 784 -13.73 12.12 9.57
CA VAL A 784 -13.09 11.10 8.73
C VAL A 784 -14.11 10.60 7.70
N ASP A 785 -13.77 10.73 6.42
CA ASP A 785 -14.61 10.35 5.29
C ASP A 785 -15.03 8.87 5.37
N GLY A 786 -16.24 8.59 4.89
CA GLY A 786 -16.79 7.24 4.92
C GLY A 786 -16.00 6.22 4.10
N ILE A 787 -16.18 4.94 4.41
CA ILE A 787 -15.48 3.85 3.73
C ILE A 787 -15.86 3.84 2.24
N GLY A 788 -14.85 3.85 1.37
CA GLY A 788 -15.01 3.83 -0.07
C GLY A 788 -15.45 5.14 -0.71
N THR A 789 -15.36 6.27 0.00
CA THR A 789 -15.63 7.61 -0.56
C THR A 789 -14.37 8.48 -0.52
N SER A 790 -14.38 9.65 -1.15
CA SER A 790 -13.35 10.66 -0.96
C SER A 790 -14.00 12.01 -1.20
N SER A 791 -13.69 13.00 -0.35
CA SER A 791 -14.21 14.36 -0.50
C SER A 791 -13.88 14.89 -1.89
N THR A 792 -14.92 15.27 -2.65
CA THR A 792 -14.85 15.76 -4.04
C THR A 792 -14.33 14.76 -5.10
N GLY A 793 -14.11 13.50 -4.71
CA GLY A 793 -13.62 12.44 -5.57
C GLY A 793 -14.69 11.45 -6.04
N ALA A 794 -14.27 10.45 -6.80
CA ALA A 794 -15.10 9.31 -7.18
C ALA A 794 -15.07 8.21 -6.10
N ASP A 795 -16.19 7.50 -5.95
CA ASP A 795 -16.32 6.40 -5.01
C ASP A 795 -15.57 5.13 -5.47
N SER A 796 -14.97 4.42 -4.52
CA SER A 796 -14.38 3.10 -4.75
C SER A 796 -15.37 1.99 -4.43
N THR A 797 -16.00 1.45 -5.47
CA THR A 797 -16.91 0.30 -5.35
C THR A 797 -16.23 -0.92 -4.74
N PHE A 798 -14.91 -1.07 -4.92
CA PHE A 798 -14.13 -2.11 -4.28
C PHE A 798 -14.10 -1.92 -2.76
N SER A 799 -13.65 -0.76 -2.28
CA SER A 799 -13.58 -0.47 -0.84
C SER A 799 -14.97 -0.50 -0.17
N GLN A 800 -16.00 -0.01 -0.87
CA GLN A 800 -17.39 -0.10 -0.40
C GLN A 800 -17.90 -1.55 -0.35
N GLY A 801 -17.48 -2.41 -1.26
CA GLY A 801 -17.87 -3.82 -1.26
C GLY A 801 -17.15 -4.63 -0.19
N THR A 802 -15.83 -4.47 -0.08
CA THR A 802 -14.96 -5.36 0.70
C THR A 802 -14.58 -4.83 2.07
N GLY A 803 -14.63 -3.52 2.30
CA GLY A 803 -14.15 -2.89 3.53
C GLY A 803 -12.61 -2.76 3.62
N ILE A 804 -11.87 -3.20 2.59
CA ILE A 804 -10.41 -3.10 2.49
C ILE A 804 -9.99 -2.22 1.30
N GLY A 805 -8.71 -1.91 1.20
CA GLY A 805 -8.14 -1.10 0.11
C GLY A 805 -7.90 0.37 0.50
N PRO A 806 -7.64 1.25 -0.47
CA PRO A 806 -7.20 2.63 -0.21
C PRO A 806 -8.20 3.51 0.56
N GLN A 807 -9.48 3.14 0.60
CA GLN A 807 -10.49 3.80 1.45
C GLN A 807 -11.21 2.76 2.33
N GLY A 808 -10.50 1.72 2.75
CA GLY A 808 -10.98 0.67 3.65
C GLY A 808 -10.98 1.09 5.12
N VAL A 809 -11.50 0.23 6.00
CA VAL A 809 -11.65 0.51 7.44
C VAL A 809 -10.30 0.84 8.09
N ARG A 810 -9.29 -0.02 7.89
CA ARG A 810 -7.96 0.18 8.48
C ARG A 810 -7.29 1.46 7.99
N THR A 811 -7.40 1.73 6.69
CA THR A 811 -6.82 2.93 6.07
C THR A 811 -7.42 4.21 6.65
N ARG A 812 -8.74 4.24 6.95
CA ARG A 812 -9.36 5.39 7.63
C ARG A 812 -8.82 5.65 9.02
N VAL A 813 -8.42 4.60 9.75
CA VAL A 813 -7.75 4.75 11.05
C VAL A 813 -6.33 5.29 10.86
N GLU A 814 -5.61 4.81 9.84
CA GLU A 814 -4.25 5.26 9.51
C GLU A 814 -4.19 6.69 8.96
N GLU A 815 -5.30 7.22 8.42
CA GLU A 815 -5.46 8.62 8.01
C GLU A 815 -5.70 9.58 9.19
N THR A 816 -6.00 9.07 10.40
CA THR A 816 -6.33 9.94 11.54
C THR A 816 -5.18 10.81 12.06
N PRO A 817 -3.91 10.36 12.14
CA PRO A 817 -2.84 11.20 12.68
C PRO A 817 -2.64 12.53 11.96
N PRO A 818 -2.54 12.62 10.61
CA PRO A 818 -2.39 13.92 9.95
C PRO A 818 -3.63 14.82 10.12
N LEU A 819 -4.84 14.26 10.20
CA LEU A 819 -6.06 15.05 10.45
C LEU A 819 -6.09 15.64 11.86
N ILE A 820 -5.72 14.84 12.87
CA ILE A 820 -5.63 15.28 14.26
C ILE A 820 -4.53 16.34 14.42
N LEU A 821 -3.34 16.12 13.84
CA LEU A 821 -2.25 17.08 13.88
C LEU A 821 -2.64 18.42 13.25
N LYS A 822 -3.40 18.40 12.14
CA LYS A 822 -3.90 19.63 11.52
C LYS A 822 -4.83 20.40 12.45
N ALA A 823 -5.74 19.72 13.15
CA ALA A 823 -6.64 20.35 14.13
C ALA A 823 -5.88 20.89 15.34
N ILE A 824 -4.92 20.12 15.88
CA ILE A 824 -4.06 20.55 16.99
C ILE A 824 -3.23 21.78 16.60
N GLN A 825 -2.66 21.80 15.40
CA GLN A 825 -1.86 22.92 14.93
C GLN A 825 -2.72 24.19 14.78
N ALA A 826 -3.90 24.10 14.18
CA ALA A 826 -4.80 25.24 14.04
C ALA A 826 -5.26 25.79 15.41
N PHE A 827 -5.52 24.89 16.37
CA PHE A 827 -5.77 25.26 17.76
C PHE A 827 -4.58 25.99 18.39
N GLN A 828 -3.36 25.48 18.21
CA GLN A 828 -2.14 26.09 18.74
C GLN A 828 -1.86 27.46 18.12
N ASP A 829 -2.12 27.62 16.82
CA ASP A 829 -1.94 28.89 16.11
C ASP A 829 -2.86 29.99 16.67
N SER A 830 -4.05 29.62 17.14
CA SER A 830 -5.02 30.53 17.77
C SER A 830 -4.79 30.73 19.29
N ASN A 831 -4.03 29.84 19.93
CA ASN A 831 -3.79 29.78 21.38
C ASN A 831 -2.30 29.49 21.70
N PRO A 832 -1.37 30.37 21.31
CA PRO A 832 0.07 30.12 21.45
C PRO A 832 0.56 30.04 22.90
N ASP A 833 -0.21 30.58 23.84
CA ASP A 833 0.05 30.58 25.29
C ASP A 833 -0.37 29.28 25.98
N LYS A 834 -0.98 28.33 25.26
CA LYS A 834 -1.46 27.05 25.80
C LYS A 834 -0.57 25.88 25.39
N ARG A 835 -0.37 24.93 26.32
CA ARG A 835 0.26 23.63 26.07
C ARG A 835 -0.65 22.49 26.51
N VAL A 836 -0.71 21.42 25.73
CA VAL A 836 -1.61 20.28 25.97
C VAL A 836 -0.99 19.32 26.99
N ALA A 837 -1.54 19.27 28.20
CA ALA A 837 -1.12 18.35 29.26
C ALA A 837 -1.89 17.02 29.25
N LYS A 838 -3.07 16.99 28.65
CA LYS A 838 -3.88 15.77 28.48
C LYS A 838 -4.68 15.82 27.18
N ILE A 839 -4.78 14.68 26.49
CA ILE A 839 -5.69 14.51 25.34
C ILE A 839 -6.84 13.59 25.75
N GLU A 840 -8.08 14.02 25.50
CA GLU A 840 -9.28 13.23 25.77
C GLU A 840 -10.12 13.05 24.49
N PHE A 841 -10.44 11.82 24.10
CA PHE A 841 -11.19 11.53 22.89
C PHE A 841 -12.67 11.27 23.14
N ASP A 842 -13.54 11.83 22.30
CA ASP A 842 -14.93 11.39 22.11
C ASP A 842 -15.05 10.81 20.70
N ILE A 843 -15.37 9.52 20.58
CA ILE A 843 -15.31 8.79 19.32
C ILE A 843 -16.72 8.42 18.86
N PHE A 844 -17.06 8.75 17.63
CA PHE A 844 -18.34 8.46 17.01
C PHE A 844 -18.16 7.71 15.70
N GLY A 845 -19.06 6.78 15.41
CA GLY A 845 -19.01 6.03 14.15
C GLY A 845 -20.37 5.50 13.71
N PHE A 846 -20.48 5.25 12.40
CA PHE A 846 -21.64 4.57 11.81
C PHE A 846 -21.17 3.44 10.87
N SER A 847 -21.84 2.28 10.88
CA SER A 847 -21.56 1.19 9.92
C SER A 847 -20.12 0.69 10.01
N ARG A 848 -19.40 0.59 8.88
CA ARG A 848 -17.95 0.34 8.86
C ARG A 848 -17.14 1.48 9.48
N GLY A 849 -17.67 2.70 9.53
CA GLY A 849 -17.14 3.79 10.33
C GLY A 849 -17.17 3.49 11.83
N SER A 850 -18.20 2.76 12.32
CA SER A 850 -18.19 2.24 13.70
C SER A 850 -17.08 1.20 13.90
N ALA A 851 -16.79 0.36 12.91
CA ALA A 851 -15.66 -0.56 12.98
C ALA A 851 -14.32 0.20 13.02
N ALA A 852 -14.16 1.27 12.22
CA ALA A 852 -13.01 2.16 12.27
C ALA A 852 -12.91 2.89 13.62
N ALA A 853 -14.02 3.36 14.18
CA ALA A 853 -14.07 4.00 15.50
C ALA A 853 -13.60 3.06 16.61
N ARG A 854 -14.00 1.77 16.57
CA ARG A 854 -13.53 0.76 17.52
C ARG A 854 -12.05 0.43 17.34
N ASP A 855 -11.59 0.28 16.10
CA ASP A 855 -10.18 0.04 15.79
C ASP A 855 -9.30 1.23 16.19
N PHE A 856 -9.76 2.46 15.94
CA PHE A 856 -9.10 3.69 16.41
C PHE A 856 -9.06 3.77 17.94
N ALA A 857 -10.14 3.43 18.64
CA ALA A 857 -10.13 3.37 20.11
C ALA A 857 -9.04 2.40 20.61
N ASN A 858 -8.93 1.23 20.00
CA ASN A 858 -7.87 0.28 20.31
C ASN A 858 -6.47 0.81 19.96
N GLU A 859 -6.30 1.55 18.87
CA GLU A 859 -5.04 2.22 18.54
C GLU A 859 -4.65 3.25 19.59
N VAL A 860 -5.58 4.09 20.05
CA VAL A 860 -5.35 5.10 21.11
C VAL A 860 -4.92 4.42 22.41
N LEU A 861 -5.55 3.31 22.77
CA LEU A 861 -5.23 2.55 23.99
C LEU A 861 -3.87 1.84 23.95
N LYS A 862 -3.18 1.79 22.80
CA LYS A 862 -1.77 1.34 22.73
C LYS A 862 -0.79 2.34 23.33
N GLY A 863 -1.23 3.54 23.70
CA GLY A 863 -0.39 4.57 24.33
C GLY A 863 0.78 4.97 23.43
N ASN A 864 2.00 4.83 23.94
CA ASN A 864 3.24 5.20 23.23
C ASN A 864 3.51 4.40 21.93
N GLN A 865 2.85 3.24 21.76
CA GLN A 865 2.95 2.43 20.54
C GLN A 865 1.91 2.82 19.47
N SER A 866 0.96 3.68 19.82
CA SER A 866 -0.10 4.12 18.90
C SER A 866 0.47 4.84 17.68
N ILE A 867 -0.25 4.77 16.56
CA ILE A 867 0.09 5.53 15.35
C ILE A 867 0.11 7.04 15.58
N LEU A 868 -0.71 7.54 16.53
CA LEU A 868 -0.77 8.95 16.88
C LEU A 868 0.44 9.38 17.72
N ALA A 869 0.90 8.56 18.66
CA ALA A 869 2.10 8.84 19.45
C ALA A 869 3.38 8.93 18.60
N LYS A 870 3.44 8.16 17.51
CA LYS A 870 4.53 8.25 16.52
C LYS A 870 4.49 9.55 15.72
N ALA A 871 3.29 10.04 15.43
CA ALA A 871 3.08 11.27 14.66
C ALA A 871 3.22 12.54 15.53
N LEU A 872 2.92 12.46 16.83
CA LEU A 872 3.05 13.53 17.81
C LEU A 872 3.98 13.08 18.97
N PRO A 873 5.30 13.03 18.75
CA PRO A 873 6.26 12.54 19.74
C PRO A 873 6.34 13.46 20.96
N LEU A 874 6.77 12.90 22.10
CA LEU A 874 7.06 13.67 23.31
C LEU A 874 8.10 14.76 23.02
N GLY A 875 7.93 15.94 23.62
CA GLY A 875 8.75 17.12 23.35
C GLY A 875 8.29 17.96 22.15
N SER A 876 7.16 17.60 21.51
CA SER A 876 6.50 18.49 20.54
C SER A 876 6.10 19.81 21.22
N PRO A 877 6.30 20.99 20.59
CA PRO A 877 6.04 22.30 21.22
C PRO A 877 4.62 22.47 21.79
N VAL A 878 3.63 21.84 21.14
CA VAL A 878 2.22 21.86 21.56
C VAL A 878 1.93 21.02 22.80
N LEU A 879 2.75 20.03 23.13
CA LEU A 879 2.55 19.18 24.31
C LEU A 879 3.26 19.79 25.52
N ALA A 880 2.63 19.73 26.69
CA ALA A 880 3.25 20.12 27.95
C ALA A 880 4.34 19.13 28.37
N ASP A 881 5.29 19.56 29.20
CA ASP A 881 6.38 18.68 29.68
C ASP A 881 5.86 17.56 30.59
N SER A 882 4.69 17.76 31.19
CA SER A 882 3.96 16.77 31.99
C SER A 882 3.20 15.72 31.15
N PHE A 883 3.04 15.94 29.83
CA PHE A 883 2.28 15.06 28.96
C PHE A 883 2.97 13.70 28.77
N ALA A 884 2.21 12.62 28.84
CA ALA A 884 2.69 11.28 28.54
C ALA A 884 1.65 10.47 27.78
N TRP A 885 2.10 9.66 26.81
CA TRP A 885 1.27 8.70 26.06
C TRP A 885 0.90 7.46 26.91
N VAL A 886 0.35 7.70 28.11
CA VAL A 886 -0.11 6.67 29.05
C VAL A 886 -1.64 6.63 29.00
N PRO A 887 -2.26 5.52 28.57
CA PRO A 887 -3.71 5.35 28.56
C PRO A 887 -4.33 5.62 29.93
N HIS A 888 -5.52 6.22 29.93
CA HIS A 888 -6.29 6.66 31.10
C HIS A 888 -5.67 7.79 31.94
N SER A 889 -4.43 8.19 31.67
CA SER A 889 -3.75 9.30 32.36
C SER A 889 -3.56 10.48 31.43
N GLY A 890 -2.51 10.46 30.60
CA GLY A 890 -2.22 11.55 29.66
C GLY A 890 -3.04 11.46 28.37
N VAL A 891 -3.55 10.28 28.04
CA VAL A 891 -4.51 10.07 26.94
C VAL A 891 -5.66 9.20 27.41
N SER A 892 -6.90 9.65 27.23
CA SER A 892 -8.09 8.89 27.64
C SER A 892 -9.22 8.97 26.61
N ILE A 893 -10.15 8.02 26.64
CA ILE A 893 -11.37 8.05 25.85
C ILE A 893 -12.56 8.27 26.80
N ASN A 894 -13.28 9.37 26.62
CA ASN A 894 -14.42 9.72 27.45
C ASN A 894 -15.69 9.01 26.96
N PHE A 895 -16.01 9.13 25.67
CA PHE A 895 -17.24 8.57 25.11
C PHE A 895 -16.98 7.83 23.80
N ILE A 896 -17.61 6.66 23.62
CA ILE A 896 -17.70 5.96 22.32
C ILE A 896 -19.17 5.81 21.96
N GLY A 897 -19.62 6.52 20.93
CA GLY A 897 -21.00 6.49 20.43
C GLY A 897 -21.08 5.92 19.03
N VAL A 898 -21.55 4.68 18.90
CA VAL A 898 -21.62 4.00 17.59
C VAL A 898 -23.06 3.68 17.17
N TYR A 899 -23.34 3.93 15.90
CA TYR A 899 -24.54 3.48 15.23
C TYR A 899 -24.21 2.16 14.52
N ASP A 900 -24.78 1.07 15.01
CA ASP A 900 -24.88 -0.21 14.31
C ASP A 900 -23.54 -0.71 13.68
N THR A 901 -22.67 -1.29 14.50
CA THR A 901 -21.31 -1.71 14.09
C THR A 901 -21.34 -2.84 13.06
N VAL A 902 -20.98 -2.53 11.82
CA VAL A 902 -20.89 -3.47 10.70
C VAL A 902 -19.48 -3.44 10.16
N ALA A 903 -18.65 -4.43 10.50
CA ALA A 903 -17.32 -4.54 9.91
C ALA A 903 -17.39 -5.20 8.52
N ALA A 904 -17.93 -6.42 8.45
CA ALA A 904 -18.18 -7.17 7.21
C ALA A 904 -16.99 -7.09 6.22
N ILE A 905 -15.78 -7.36 6.72
CA ILE A 905 -14.55 -7.30 5.95
C ILE A 905 -14.43 -8.54 5.08
N ALA A 906 -14.39 -8.36 3.76
CA ALA A 906 -14.13 -9.46 2.84
C ALA A 906 -12.62 -9.70 2.71
N ASN A 907 -12.23 -10.95 2.47
CA ASN A 907 -10.86 -11.31 2.11
C ASN A 907 -10.82 -12.01 0.74
N PRO A 908 -10.76 -11.23 -0.36
CA PRO A 908 -10.71 -11.77 -1.72
C PRO A 908 -9.52 -12.72 -1.97
N LEU A 909 -8.40 -12.54 -1.25
CA LEU A 909 -7.16 -13.29 -1.46
C LEU A 909 -7.29 -14.77 -1.05
N VAL A 910 -8.20 -15.09 -0.13
CA VAL A 910 -8.51 -16.47 0.28
C VAL A 910 -9.88 -16.95 -0.23
N GLY A 911 -10.49 -16.18 -1.14
CA GLY A 911 -11.82 -16.49 -1.69
C GLY A 911 -12.98 -16.21 -0.74
N ASP A 912 -12.76 -15.49 0.36
CA ASP A 912 -13.80 -15.12 1.32
C ASP A 912 -14.48 -13.81 0.90
N TRP A 913 -15.63 -13.95 0.24
CA TRP A 913 -16.53 -12.84 -0.09
C TRP A 913 -17.69 -12.72 0.91
N ASN A 914 -17.61 -13.43 2.04
CA ASN A 914 -18.70 -13.55 2.98
C ASN A 914 -18.73 -12.39 3.98
N GLY A 915 -19.47 -11.34 3.67
CA GLY A 915 -19.76 -10.23 4.61
C GLY A 915 -20.75 -10.57 5.74
N ASN A 916 -20.95 -11.86 6.04
CA ASN A 916 -21.83 -12.37 7.09
C ASN A 916 -21.09 -13.37 8.01
N ASN A 917 -19.91 -12.97 8.48
CA ASN A 917 -19.12 -13.71 9.45
C ASN A 917 -18.47 -12.75 10.47
N ALA A 918 -17.89 -13.30 11.54
CA ALA A 918 -17.17 -12.55 12.56
C ALA A 918 -15.72 -12.25 12.18
N TYR A 919 -15.26 -12.73 11.02
CA TYR A 919 -13.85 -12.67 10.63
C TYR A 919 -13.54 -11.32 10.00
N ASN A 920 -12.78 -10.49 10.71
CA ASN A 920 -12.44 -9.13 10.28
C ASN A 920 -10.93 -8.96 10.19
N PRO A 921 -10.26 -9.50 9.15
CA PRO A 921 -8.81 -9.49 9.07
C PRO A 921 -8.26 -8.06 9.02
N GLY A 922 -7.22 -7.81 9.83
CA GLY A 922 -6.48 -6.55 9.83
C GLY A 922 -7.10 -5.40 10.63
N ILE A 923 -8.22 -5.62 11.32
CA ILE A 923 -8.84 -4.63 12.22
C ILE A 923 -9.19 -5.25 13.57
N ASN A 924 -9.07 -4.48 14.65
CA ASN A 924 -9.46 -4.87 15.99
C ASN A 924 -10.71 -4.09 16.43
N ILE A 925 -11.87 -4.75 16.41
CA ILE A 925 -13.16 -4.15 16.76
C ILE A 925 -13.68 -4.58 18.13
N PHE A 926 -12.86 -5.28 18.92
CA PHE A 926 -13.15 -5.61 20.31
C PHE A 926 -13.03 -4.37 21.18
N LEU A 927 -14.04 -4.05 21.99
CA LEU A 927 -13.94 -3.00 23.01
C LEU A 927 -13.91 -3.61 24.41
N ALA A 928 -12.82 -3.38 25.14
CA ALA A 928 -12.74 -3.76 26.55
C ALA A 928 -13.76 -2.94 27.41
N PRO A 929 -14.26 -3.48 28.54
CA PRO A 929 -15.22 -2.77 29.39
C PRO A 929 -14.74 -1.41 29.90
N ASP A 930 -13.42 -1.22 30.01
CA ASP A 930 -12.74 0.00 30.45
C ASP A 930 -12.17 0.83 29.30
N ALA A 931 -12.43 0.46 28.04
CA ALA A 931 -11.89 1.14 26.86
C ALA A 931 -12.28 2.63 26.79
N ALA A 932 -13.46 2.99 27.31
CA ALA A 932 -13.90 4.36 27.49
C ALA A 932 -14.72 4.50 28.77
N LYS A 933 -14.86 5.73 29.28
CA LYS A 933 -15.72 5.99 30.44
C LYS A 933 -17.18 5.63 30.16
N LYS A 934 -17.66 5.83 28.93
CA LYS A 934 -18.98 5.37 28.49
C LYS A 934 -18.95 4.91 27.03
N VAL A 935 -19.49 3.71 26.79
CA VAL A 935 -19.76 3.18 25.44
C VAL A 935 -21.27 3.09 25.24
N VAL A 936 -21.76 3.60 24.11
CA VAL A 936 -23.16 3.55 23.67
C VAL A 936 -23.21 2.98 22.27
N GLN A 937 -24.01 1.93 22.08
CA GLN A 937 -24.31 1.38 20.76
C GLN A 937 -25.82 1.39 20.52
N LEU A 938 -26.25 2.12 19.49
CA LEU A 938 -27.63 2.07 19.00
C LEU A 938 -27.72 1.02 17.90
N VAL A 939 -28.64 0.05 18.04
CA VAL A 939 -28.77 -1.08 17.09
C VAL A 939 -30.14 -1.13 16.44
N ALA A 940 -30.15 -1.46 15.14
CA ALA A 940 -31.36 -1.47 14.33
C ALA A 940 -32.20 -2.72 14.63
N ARG A 941 -33.39 -2.54 15.22
CA ARG A 941 -34.30 -3.65 15.59
C ARG A 941 -34.90 -4.37 14.39
N ASN A 942 -35.06 -3.68 13.26
CA ASN A 942 -35.81 -4.17 12.11
C ASN A 942 -34.91 -4.53 10.90
N GLU A 943 -33.60 -4.56 11.08
CA GLU A 943 -32.62 -5.03 10.09
C GLU A 943 -32.67 -6.57 9.96
N ARG A 944 -32.75 -7.08 8.73
CA ARG A 944 -33.01 -8.51 8.44
C ARG A 944 -32.17 -9.05 7.28
N ARG A 945 -31.30 -8.23 6.69
CA ARG A 945 -30.46 -8.65 5.56
C ARG A 945 -29.47 -9.73 5.99
N TYR A 946 -29.19 -10.63 5.05
CA TYR A 946 -28.21 -11.70 5.23
C TYR A 946 -26.78 -11.14 5.33
N ASN A 947 -26.40 -10.20 4.47
CA ASN A 947 -25.08 -9.57 4.53
C ASN A 947 -25.06 -8.49 5.63
N PHE A 948 -23.87 -8.07 6.07
CA PHE A 948 -23.68 -6.98 7.04
C PHE A 948 -24.07 -7.35 8.48
N ALA A 949 -23.47 -8.44 8.97
CA ALA A 949 -23.62 -8.89 10.35
C ALA A 949 -23.26 -7.78 11.36
N LEU A 950 -23.97 -7.76 12.49
CA LEU A 950 -23.77 -6.80 13.58
C LEU A 950 -22.72 -7.32 14.57
N ASN A 951 -21.81 -6.46 15.04
CA ASN A 951 -20.98 -6.73 16.21
C ASN A 951 -21.61 -6.11 17.47
N SER A 952 -22.17 -6.94 18.35
CA SER A 952 -22.96 -6.53 19.52
C SER A 952 -22.12 -6.32 20.77
N LEU A 953 -22.42 -5.28 21.56
CA LEU A 953 -21.87 -5.11 22.92
C LEU A 953 -22.67 -5.88 23.98
N GLY A 954 -23.51 -6.83 23.56
CA GLY A 954 -24.37 -7.61 24.43
C GLY A 954 -25.47 -6.75 25.07
N ALA A 955 -25.59 -6.80 26.39
CA ALA A 955 -26.65 -6.10 27.13
C ALA A 955 -26.56 -4.57 27.07
N ALA A 956 -25.45 -4.01 26.59
CA ALA A 956 -25.26 -2.57 26.42
C ALA A 956 -25.88 -2.02 25.12
N ASP A 957 -26.32 -2.88 24.19
CA ASP A 957 -26.97 -2.46 22.96
C ASP A 957 -28.37 -1.87 23.23
N ILE A 958 -28.63 -0.68 22.69
CA ILE A 958 -29.95 -0.03 22.76
C ILE A 958 -30.67 -0.29 21.44
N SER A 959 -31.65 -1.22 21.47
CA SER A 959 -32.40 -1.63 20.29
C SER A 959 -33.53 -0.67 19.97
N LEU A 960 -33.48 -0.04 18.79
CA LEU A 960 -34.41 1.00 18.36
C LEU A 960 -35.13 0.63 17.04
N PRO A 961 -36.37 1.10 16.82
CA PRO A 961 -37.10 0.83 15.57
C PRO A 961 -36.35 1.24 14.30
N GLY A 962 -36.53 0.53 13.21
CA GLY A 962 -35.89 0.84 11.92
C GLY A 962 -34.72 -0.07 11.54
N VAL A 963 -34.14 0.21 10.38
CA VAL A 963 -33.04 -0.54 9.77
C VAL A 963 -31.71 0.21 9.86
N HIS A 964 -30.61 -0.40 9.39
CA HIS A 964 -29.24 0.12 9.54
C HIS A 964 -29.09 1.64 9.30
N SER A 965 -29.56 2.12 8.16
CA SER A 965 -29.45 3.54 7.77
C SER A 965 -30.59 4.43 8.31
N ASP A 966 -31.66 3.84 8.87
CA ASP A 966 -32.63 4.63 9.66
C ASP A 966 -31.98 5.12 10.95
N LEU A 967 -30.99 4.39 11.50
CA LEU A 967 -30.23 4.77 12.68
C LEU A 967 -29.10 5.75 12.36
N GLY A 968 -28.20 5.34 11.46
CA GLY A 968 -27.01 6.14 11.12
C GLY A 968 -27.26 7.31 10.18
N GLY A 969 -28.41 7.38 9.52
CA GLY A 969 -28.71 8.37 8.48
C GLY A 969 -28.17 7.96 7.11
N GLY A 970 -28.07 8.93 6.19
CA GLY A 970 -27.65 8.69 4.81
C GLY A 970 -28.80 8.54 3.81
N TYR A 971 -29.99 8.14 4.27
CA TYR A 971 -31.17 8.14 3.42
C TYR A 971 -31.63 9.57 3.10
N LEU A 972 -32.02 9.78 1.84
CA LEU A 972 -32.60 11.04 1.39
C LEU A 972 -33.83 11.42 2.24
N PRO A 973 -34.05 12.73 2.51
CA PRO A 973 -35.21 13.20 3.27
C PRO A 973 -36.54 12.62 2.81
N LYS A 974 -36.66 12.39 1.50
CA LYS A 974 -37.82 11.81 0.85
C LYS A 974 -37.38 10.91 -0.30
N ALA A 975 -37.69 9.62 -0.23
CA ALA A 975 -37.28 8.62 -1.23
C ALA A 975 -38.46 7.76 -1.72
N SER A 976 -38.44 7.41 -3.01
CA SER A 976 -39.35 6.39 -3.55
C SER A 976 -38.71 5.01 -3.41
N GLU A 977 -39.07 4.31 -2.33
CA GLU A 977 -38.61 2.94 -2.08
C GLU A 977 -39.31 1.97 -3.06
N ARG A 978 -38.53 1.38 -3.97
CA ARG A 978 -38.99 0.42 -4.98
C ARG A 978 -38.25 -0.90 -4.80
N ILE A 979 -38.90 -1.89 -4.19
CA ILE A 979 -38.24 -3.13 -3.74
C ILE A 979 -38.96 -4.38 -4.21
N LEU A 980 -38.18 -5.42 -4.51
CA LEU A 980 -38.68 -6.77 -4.76
C LEU A 980 -38.65 -7.56 -3.43
N LEU A 981 -39.82 -7.88 -2.89
CA LEU A 981 -39.96 -8.58 -1.60
C LEU A 981 -39.85 -10.10 -1.72
N SER A 982 -39.96 -10.64 -2.95
CA SER A 982 -39.71 -12.04 -3.25
C SER A 982 -38.63 -12.19 -4.30
N LYS A 983 -37.83 -13.27 -4.23
CA LYS A 983 -36.79 -13.55 -5.23
C LYS A 983 -37.40 -13.61 -6.64
N PRO A 984 -36.87 -12.83 -7.62
CA PRO A 984 -37.24 -12.97 -9.03
C PRO A 984 -37.12 -14.40 -9.50
N ARG A 985 -38.18 -14.92 -10.11
CA ARG A 985 -38.19 -16.25 -10.72
C ARG A 985 -38.49 -16.13 -12.21
N SER A 986 -37.74 -16.87 -13.03
CA SER A 986 -37.95 -16.93 -14.48
C SER A 986 -38.74 -18.17 -14.90
N SER A 987 -39.39 -18.10 -16.06
CA SER A 987 -39.97 -19.24 -16.77
C SER A 987 -39.84 -19.02 -18.26
N ALA A 988 -39.26 -19.99 -18.97
CA ALA A 988 -39.18 -19.97 -20.42
C ALA A 988 -40.55 -20.33 -21.02
N VAL A 989 -41.08 -19.47 -21.88
CA VAL A 989 -42.34 -19.67 -22.61
C VAL A 989 -42.17 -19.25 -24.07
N GLU A 990 -43.09 -19.67 -24.95
CA GLU A 990 -43.09 -19.18 -26.34
C GLU A 990 -43.33 -17.66 -26.35
N GLU A 991 -42.76 -16.94 -27.32
CA GLU A 991 -42.86 -15.47 -27.40
C GLU A 991 -44.31 -14.95 -27.34
N ARG A 992 -45.25 -15.70 -27.93
CA ARG A 992 -46.69 -15.42 -27.95
C ARG A 992 -47.44 -15.74 -26.65
N THR A 993 -46.84 -16.48 -25.72
CA THR A 993 -47.49 -16.88 -24.46
C THR A 993 -47.62 -15.67 -23.53
N SER A 994 -48.81 -15.47 -22.94
CA SER A 994 -49.04 -14.38 -21.99
C SER A 994 -48.29 -14.61 -20.68
N PHE A 995 -47.76 -13.54 -20.06
CA PHE A 995 -46.99 -13.66 -18.81
C PHE A 995 -47.80 -14.27 -17.65
N VAL A 996 -49.13 -14.14 -17.65
CA VAL A 996 -50.00 -14.72 -16.60
C VAL A 996 -50.05 -16.25 -16.63
N GLU A 997 -49.73 -16.85 -17.78
CA GLU A 997 -49.72 -18.30 -17.94
C GLU A 997 -48.40 -18.93 -17.44
N ALA A 998 -47.34 -18.13 -17.34
CA ALA A 998 -46.01 -18.57 -16.92
C ALA A 998 -46.00 -19.07 -15.46
N ASN A 999 -45.22 -20.13 -15.21
CA ASN A 999 -45.10 -20.70 -13.86
C ASN A 999 -44.47 -19.71 -12.86
N SER A 1000 -43.58 -18.82 -13.32
CA SER A 1000 -43.01 -17.74 -12.51
C SER A 1000 -44.08 -16.83 -11.92
N TYR A 1001 -45.06 -16.41 -12.73
CA TYR A 1001 -46.17 -15.56 -12.29
C TYR A 1001 -47.07 -16.26 -11.27
N LYS A 1002 -47.45 -17.53 -11.52
CA LYS A 1002 -48.26 -18.33 -10.58
C LYS A 1002 -47.57 -18.51 -9.22
N ARG A 1003 -46.25 -18.68 -9.22
CA ARG A 1003 -45.46 -18.74 -7.98
C ARG A 1003 -45.40 -17.38 -7.28
N ALA A 1004 -45.25 -16.28 -8.02
CA ALA A 1004 -45.31 -14.93 -7.43
C ALA A 1004 -46.67 -14.64 -6.78
N GLN A 1005 -47.79 -15.18 -7.31
CA GLN A 1005 -49.11 -15.10 -6.66
C GLN A 1005 -49.20 -15.88 -5.34
N GLN A 1006 -48.42 -16.95 -5.17
CA GLN A 1006 -48.34 -17.66 -3.89
C GLN A 1006 -47.50 -16.86 -2.89
N ASP A 1007 -46.37 -16.30 -3.33
CA ASP A 1007 -45.54 -15.42 -2.51
C ASP A 1007 -46.27 -14.14 -2.09
N LEU A 1008 -47.12 -13.56 -2.97
CA LEU A 1008 -47.93 -12.38 -2.65
C LEU A 1008 -48.85 -12.66 -1.46
N ARG A 1009 -49.59 -13.78 -1.49
CA ARG A 1009 -50.48 -14.17 -0.38
C ARG A 1009 -49.72 -14.34 0.93
N ARG A 1010 -48.58 -15.04 0.89
CA ARG A 1010 -47.72 -15.23 2.07
C ARG A 1010 -47.21 -13.91 2.63
N LEU A 1011 -46.76 -13.00 1.77
CA LEU A 1011 -46.23 -11.69 2.19
C LEU A 1011 -47.34 -10.75 2.68
N GLN A 1012 -48.54 -10.82 2.10
CA GLN A 1012 -49.72 -10.11 2.60
C GLN A 1012 -50.04 -10.53 4.03
N ASP A 1013 -50.00 -11.84 4.33
CA ASP A 1013 -50.22 -12.33 5.70
C ASP A 1013 -49.08 -11.91 6.66
N GLN A 1014 -47.82 -12.01 6.22
CA GLN A 1014 -46.64 -11.70 7.05
C GLN A 1014 -46.50 -10.20 7.38
N LEU A 1015 -46.94 -9.33 6.48
CA LEU A 1015 -46.79 -7.87 6.59
C LEU A 1015 -48.13 -7.16 6.82
N ALA A 1016 -49.20 -7.92 7.11
CA ALA A 1016 -50.55 -7.40 7.33
C ALA A 1016 -50.59 -6.27 8.37
N GLN A 1017 -49.80 -6.41 9.45
CA GLN A 1017 -49.72 -5.43 10.54
C GLN A 1017 -49.11 -4.07 10.15
N TYR A 1018 -48.46 -3.98 8.98
CA TYR A 1018 -47.84 -2.75 8.49
C TYR A 1018 -48.60 -2.12 7.31
N ASN A 1019 -49.66 -2.78 6.83
CA ASN A 1019 -50.55 -2.31 5.77
C ASN A 1019 -49.80 -1.77 4.52
N LEU A 1020 -48.83 -2.55 4.03
CA LEU A 1020 -48.01 -2.18 2.86
C LEU A 1020 -48.73 -2.47 1.54
N SER A 1021 -48.52 -1.59 0.54
CA SER A 1021 -48.98 -1.84 -0.83
C SER A 1021 -48.09 -2.88 -1.52
N LEU A 1022 -48.67 -4.02 -1.89
CA LEU A 1022 -47.97 -5.15 -2.51
C LEU A 1022 -48.57 -5.47 -3.89
N GLU A 1023 -47.72 -5.62 -4.89
CA GLU A 1023 -48.12 -5.96 -6.26
C GLU A 1023 -47.18 -7.01 -6.87
N ILE A 1024 -47.56 -7.63 -8.00
CA ILE A 1024 -46.68 -8.53 -8.75
C ILE A 1024 -46.12 -7.76 -9.94
N ARG A 1025 -44.80 -7.60 -9.96
CA ARG A 1025 -44.07 -7.01 -11.07
C ARG A 1025 -43.57 -8.09 -12.01
N THR A 1026 -43.79 -7.90 -13.31
CA THR A 1026 -43.35 -8.80 -14.37
C THR A 1026 -42.50 -8.08 -15.41
N TRP A 1027 -41.52 -8.79 -15.98
CA TRP A 1027 -40.75 -8.33 -17.13
C TRP A 1027 -40.34 -9.51 -18.01
N GLU A 1028 -40.14 -9.25 -19.29
CA GLU A 1028 -39.92 -10.28 -20.31
C GLU A 1028 -38.57 -10.09 -21.00
N VAL A 1029 -37.81 -11.17 -21.18
CA VAL A 1029 -36.51 -11.16 -21.84
C VAL A 1029 -36.52 -12.15 -23.01
N PRO A 1030 -36.48 -11.68 -24.28
CA PRO A 1030 -36.54 -12.56 -25.43
C PRO A 1030 -35.24 -13.35 -25.61
N PHE A 1031 -35.34 -14.61 -26.07
CA PHE A 1031 -34.19 -15.43 -26.47
C PHE A 1031 -34.56 -16.40 -27.60
N ARG A 1032 -33.56 -16.87 -28.34
CA ARG A 1032 -33.74 -17.90 -29.37
C ARG A 1032 -33.17 -19.23 -28.92
N THR A 1033 -33.89 -20.30 -29.24
CA THR A 1033 -33.42 -21.67 -29.04
C THR A 1033 -33.34 -22.36 -30.40
N THR A 1034 -32.18 -22.95 -30.67
CA THR A 1034 -31.90 -23.76 -31.85
C THR A 1034 -31.79 -25.22 -31.42
N GLU A 1035 -32.84 -25.99 -31.67
CA GLU A 1035 -32.76 -27.46 -31.67
C GLU A 1035 -32.78 -27.94 -33.12
N LYS A 1036 -32.07 -29.06 -33.39
CA LYS A 1036 -31.83 -29.67 -34.72
C LYS A 1036 -32.91 -29.31 -35.76
N ASN A 1037 -32.57 -28.36 -36.65
CA ASN A 1037 -33.36 -27.85 -37.78
C ASN A 1037 -34.65 -27.06 -37.50
N ASN A 1038 -34.87 -26.50 -36.31
CA ASN A 1038 -35.97 -25.53 -36.10
C ASN A 1038 -35.63 -24.46 -35.06
N SER A 1039 -35.65 -23.18 -35.47
CA SER A 1039 -35.44 -22.02 -34.58
C SER A 1039 -36.78 -21.58 -34.00
N LYS A 1040 -36.92 -21.60 -32.67
CA LYS A 1040 -38.10 -21.05 -31.97
C LYS A 1040 -37.74 -19.75 -31.24
N ASN A 1041 -38.57 -18.73 -31.42
CA ASN A 1041 -38.51 -17.54 -30.59
C ASN A 1041 -39.20 -17.82 -29.25
N MET A 1042 -38.46 -17.61 -28.16
CA MET A 1042 -38.92 -17.81 -26.80
C MET A 1042 -38.71 -16.51 -26.02
N LYS A 1043 -39.30 -16.46 -24.82
CA LYS A 1043 -39.01 -15.42 -23.84
C LYS A 1043 -38.94 -16.01 -22.44
N TYR A 1044 -38.09 -15.43 -21.60
CA TYR A 1044 -38.16 -15.62 -20.16
C TYR A 1044 -39.15 -14.62 -19.58
N VAL A 1045 -40.18 -15.10 -18.90
CA VAL A 1045 -41.07 -14.28 -18.08
C VAL A 1045 -40.57 -14.31 -16.65
N TYR A 1046 -40.14 -13.16 -16.15
CA TYR A 1046 -39.78 -12.96 -14.75
C TYR A 1046 -40.98 -12.42 -13.97
N ALA A 1047 -41.16 -12.89 -12.74
CA ALA A 1047 -42.18 -12.37 -11.83
C ALA A 1047 -41.65 -12.34 -10.39
N ALA A 1048 -42.00 -11.28 -9.67
CA ALA A 1048 -41.72 -11.09 -8.25
C ALA A 1048 -42.79 -10.22 -7.59
N VAL A 1049 -43.04 -10.43 -6.31
CA VAL A 1049 -43.77 -9.50 -5.45
C VAL A 1049 -42.91 -8.26 -5.23
N SER A 1050 -43.48 -7.08 -5.46
CA SER A 1050 -42.85 -5.80 -5.22
C SER A 1050 -43.69 -4.93 -4.31
N SER A 1051 -43.03 -3.96 -3.68
CA SER A 1051 -43.67 -2.83 -3.04
C SER A 1051 -43.06 -1.54 -3.58
N GLN A 1052 -43.91 -0.55 -3.80
CA GLN A 1052 -43.50 0.81 -4.11
C GLN A 1052 -44.24 1.76 -3.18
N ARG A 1053 -43.47 2.56 -2.45
CA ARG A 1053 -44.00 3.57 -1.53
C ARG A 1053 -43.02 4.72 -1.37
N GLU A 1054 -43.50 5.78 -0.75
CA GLU A 1054 -42.67 6.90 -0.32
C GLU A 1054 -42.25 6.68 1.14
N VAL A 1055 -40.96 6.83 1.42
CA VAL A 1055 -40.38 6.70 2.77
C VAL A 1055 -39.53 7.93 3.06
N ARG A 1056 -39.52 8.37 4.31
CA ARG A 1056 -38.81 9.57 4.78
C ARG A 1056 -37.70 9.20 5.77
N SER A 1057 -36.60 9.94 5.77
CA SER A 1057 -35.44 9.66 6.63
C SER A 1057 -35.48 10.34 8.01
N ASP A 1058 -36.56 11.07 8.33
CA ASP A 1058 -36.70 11.88 9.56
C ASP A 1058 -36.53 11.05 10.85
N LEU A 1059 -36.78 9.74 10.83
CA LEU A 1059 -36.57 8.86 11.98
C LEU A 1059 -35.10 8.88 12.47
N SER A 1060 -34.15 9.05 11.56
CA SER A 1060 -32.72 9.20 11.91
C SER A 1060 -32.46 10.41 12.81
N LEU A 1061 -33.27 11.47 12.73
CA LEU A 1061 -33.12 12.68 13.54
C LEU A 1061 -33.54 12.47 15.01
N ILE A 1062 -34.35 11.44 15.30
CA ILE A 1062 -34.61 11.01 16.68
C ILE A 1062 -33.34 10.37 17.26
N TYR A 1063 -32.65 9.54 16.47
CA TYR A 1063 -31.45 8.83 16.93
C TYR A 1063 -30.22 9.72 17.01
N LEU A 1064 -30.17 10.79 16.22
CA LEU A 1064 -29.26 11.90 16.42
C LEU A 1064 -29.43 12.52 17.82
N ARG A 1065 -30.68 12.87 18.17
CA ARG A 1065 -31.01 13.45 19.48
C ARG A 1065 -30.64 12.51 20.61
N ILE A 1066 -30.99 11.23 20.50
CA ILE A 1066 -30.68 10.21 21.53
C ILE A 1066 -29.17 10.11 21.76
N MET A 1067 -28.37 9.95 20.70
CA MET A 1067 -26.91 9.86 20.85
C MET A 1067 -26.32 11.14 21.44
N ARG A 1068 -26.77 12.31 20.98
CA ARG A 1068 -26.34 13.62 21.50
C ARG A 1068 -26.65 13.76 22.99
N GLU A 1069 -27.87 13.48 23.43
CA GLU A 1069 -28.24 13.59 24.84
C GLU A 1069 -27.45 12.61 25.72
N LEU A 1070 -27.32 11.35 25.31
CA LEU A 1070 -26.51 10.36 26.03
C LEU A 1070 -25.02 10.78 26.13
N ALA A 1071 -24.49 11.41 25.08
CA ALA A 1071 -23.13 11.94 25.07
C ALA A 1071 -22.99 13.16 25.99
N VAL A 1072 -23.92 14.11 25.95
CA VAL A 1072 -23.91 15.32 26.80
C VAL A 1072 -24.06 14.97 28.28
N GLU A 1073 -24.90 13.99 28.61
CA GLU A 1073 -25.00 13.45 29.98
C GLU A 1073 -23.67 12.89 30.50
N ASN A 1074 -22.78 12.46 29.59
CA ASN A 1074 -21.45 11.95 29.88
C ASN A 1074 -20.34 12.98 29.60
N GLY A 1075 -20.72 14.26 29.48
CA GLY A 1075 -19.80 15.38 29.43
C GLY A 1075 -19.24 15.70 28.05
N VAL A 1076 -19.73 15.12 26.96
CA VAL A 1076 -19.30 15.47 25.58
C VAL A 1076 -19.78 16.88 25.21
N PRO A 1077 -18.96 17.74 24.59
CA PRO A 1077 -19.26 19.16 24.37
C PRO A 1077 -20.08 19.38 23.08
N PHE A 1078 -21.32 18.90 23.05
CA PHE A 1078 -22.24 19.19 21.94
C PHE A 1078 -23.07 20.45 22.19
N GLY A 1079 -23.18 21.31 21.17
CA GLY A 1079 -24.11 22.43 21.12
C GLY A 1079 -25.59 22.02 21.13
N HIS A 1080 -26.47 23.01 21.11
CA HIS A 1080 -27.91 22.80 21.02
C HIS A 1080 -28.36 22.52 19.59
N ILE A 1081 -29.38 21.67 19.43
CA ILE A 1081 -29.97 21.39 18.12
C ILE A 1081 -30.84 22.59 17.70
N PRO A 1082 -30.59 23.20 16.53
CA PRO A 1082 -31.38 24.32 16.05
C PRO A 1082 -32.74 23.82 15.53
N GLU A 1083 -33.76 23.78 16.38
CA GLU A 1083 -35.10 23.23 16.08
C GLU A 1083 -35.82 23.89 14.88
N LYS A 1084 -35.39 25.11 14.49
CA LYS A 1084 -35.94 25.82 13.32
C LYS A 1084 -35.22 25.50 12.01
N ASN A 1085 -34.08 24.80 12.06
CA ASN A 1085 -33.34 24.42 10.87
C ASN A 1085 -34.00 23.19 10.23
N PRO A 1086 -34.43 23.26 8.94
CA PRO A 1086 -35.06 22.14 8.26
C PRO A 1086 -34.24 20.84 8.26
N ARG A 1087 -32.91 20.92 8.38
CA ARG A 1087 -32.02 19.74 8.47
C ARG A 1087 -32.15 18.97 9.79
N PHE A 1088 -32.69 19.59 10.83
CA PHE A 1088 -32.80 19.01 12.16
C PHE A 1088 -34.24 18.91 12.67
N ALA A 1089 -35.17 19.65 12.06
CA ALA A 1089 -36.56 19.72 12.47
C ALA A 1089 -37.26 18.36 12.38
N LEU A 1090 -37.96 17.97 13.45
CA LEU A 1090 -38.79 16.77 13.46
C LEU A 1090 -40.23 17.09 13.01
N PRO A 1091 -40.86 16.23 12.18
CA PRO A 1091 -42.30 16.28 11.95
C PRO A 1091 -43.09 16.20 13.26
N ALA A 1092 -44.19 16.94 13.36
CA ALA A 1092 -45.00 17.01 14.58
C ALA A 1092 -45.46 15.62 15.09
N GLU A 1093 -45.72 14.68 14.18
CA GLU A 1093 -46.10 13.29 14.49
C GLU A 1093 -44.96 12.44 15.07
N LEU A 1094 -43.69 12.82 14.85
CA LEU A 1094 -42.53 12.13 15.41
C LEU A 1094 -42.11 12.67 16.78
N VAL A 1095 -42.57 13.85 17.19
CA VAL A 1095 -42.21 14.45 18.49
C VAL A 1095 -42.60 13.55 19.68
N PRO A 1096 -43.85 13.04 19.80
CA PRO A 1096 -44.22 12.15 20.91
C PRO A 1096 -43.47 10.81 20.89
N ILE A 1097 -43.12 10.32 19.70
CA ILE A 1097 -42.32 9.10 19.51
C ILE A 1097 -40.88 9.35 19.98
N SER A 1098 -40.31 10.51 19.65
CA SER A 1098 -38.97 10.91 20.06
C SER A 1098 -38.84 10.95 21.58
N GLU A 1099 -39.81 11.54 22.29
CA GLU A 1099 -39.82 11.58 23.75
C GLU A 1099 -39.83 10.17 24.38
N LYS A 1100 -40.64 9.26 23.82
CA LYS A 1100 -40.74 7.87 24.30
C LYS A 1100 -39.44 7.09 24.08
N LEU A 1101 -38.85 7.21 22.88
CA LEU A 1101 -37.61 6.53 22.53
C LEU A 1101 -36.41 7.11 23.29
N MET A 1102 -36.37 8.42 23.53
CA MET A 1102 -35.39 9.06 24.41
C MET A 1102 -35.46 8.52 25.83
N ALA A 1103 -36.66 8.50 26.43
CA ALA A 1103 -36.85 7.98 27.78
C ALA A 1103 -36.46 6.49 27.90
N TYR A 1104 -36.71 5.70 26.85
CA TYR A 1104 -36.23 4.32 26.77
C TYR A 1104 -34.70 4.22 26.71
N ALA A 1105 -34.05 5.00 25.85
CA ALA A 1105 -32.60 4.99 25.69
C ALA A 1105 -31.84 5.48 26.93
N GLN A 1106 -32.40 6.44 27.67
CA GLN A 1106 -31.88 6.92 28.97
C GLN A 1106 -32.15 5.94 30.12
N GLY A 1107 -32.82 4.81 29.87
CA GLY A 1107 -33.15 3.81 30.89
C GLY A 1107 -34.30 4.21 31.84
N GLN A 1108 -35.01 5.31 31.56
CA GLN A 1108 -36.19 5.74 32.32
C GLN A 1108 -37.39 4.81 32.09
N ARG A 1109 -37.38 4.06 30.98
CA ARG A 1109 -38.38 3.02 30.66
C ARG A 1109 -37.70 1.70 30.28
N LYS A 1110 -38.36 0.58 30.60
CA LYS A 1110 -37.88 -0.78 30.24
C LYS A 1110 -38.18 -1.17 28.78
N THR A 1111 -39.14 -0.52 28.15
CA THR A 1111 -39.55 -0.78 26.75
C THR A 1111 -39.70 0.56 26.02
N THR A 1112 -39.73 0.52 24.68
CA THR A 1112 -39.88 1.71 23.83
C THR A 1112 -41.13 2.53 24.13
N GLY A 1113 -42.18 1.92 24.70
CA GLY A 1113 -43.43 2.59 25.05
C GLY A 1113 -44.26 3.04 23.84
N LEU A 1114 -43.93 2.55 22.64
CA LEU A 1114 -44.69 2.82 21.41
C LEU A 1114 -45.99 2.02 21.40
N THR A 1115 -47.06 2.66 20.95
CA THR A 1115 -48.36 2.02 20.70
C THR A 1115 -48.35 1.30 19.35
N SER A 1116 -49.29 0.37 19.14
CA SER A 1116 -49.42 -0.31 17.84
C SER A 1116 -49.67 0.66 16.67
N GLN A 1117 -50.38 1.77 16.91
CA GLN A 1117 -50.62 2.82 15.90
C GLN A 1117 -49.33 3.60 15.56
N GLU A 1118 -48.48 3.86 16.55
CA GLU A 1118 -47.19 4.52 16.32
C GLU A 1118 -46.21 3.59 15.61
N GLU A 1119 -46.17 2.30 15.96
CA GLU A 1119 -45.40 1.29 15.23
C GLU A 1119 -45.88 1.16 13.77
N GLU A 1120 -47.20 1.13 13.53
CA GLU A 1120 -47.77 1.13 12.18
C GLU A 1120 -47.39 2.39 11.39
N LEU A 1121 -47.47 3.57 12.00
CA LEU A 1121 -47.06 4.85 11.39
C LEU A 1121 -45.59 4.84 11.00
N LEU A 1122 -44.71 4.41 11.92
CA LEU A 1122 -43.27 4.30 11.66
C LEU A 1122 -43.02 3.38 10.48
N PHE A 1123 -43.65 2.20 10.45
CA PHE A 1123 -43.50 1.28 9.34
C PHE A 1123 -44.04 1.84 8.03
N GLN A 1124 -45.17 2.53 8.02
CA GLN A 1124 -45.75 3.04 6.78
C GLN A 1124 -44.92 4.15 6.13
N ARG A 1125 -44.30 5.03 6.94
CA ARG A 1125 -43.72 6.30 6.45
C ARG A 1125 -42.23 6.49 6.68
N TYR A 1126 -41.63 5.81 7.65
CA TYR A 1126 -40.28 6.15 8.14
C TYR A 1126 -39.29 4.99 8.24
N VAL A 1127 -39.75 3.74 8.39
CA VAL A 1127 -38.88 2.57 8.45
C VAL A 1127 -38.69 2.00 7.05
N HIS A 1128 -37.45 1.99 6.57
CA HIS A 1128 -37.11 1.37 5.30
C HIS A 1128 -37.12 -0.17 5.42
N ILE A 1129 -37.29 -0.86 4.29
CA ILE A 1129 -37.25 -2.33 4.25
C ILE A 1129 -35.86 -2.79 3.85
N SER A 1130 -35.15 -3.30 4.84
CA SER A 1130 -33.78 -3.75 4.66
C SER A 1130 -33.67 -4.98 3.74
N ASP A 1131 -34.49 -6.00 3.96
CA ASP A 1131 -34.38 -7.28 3.26
C ASP A 1131 -35.21 -7.33 1.97
N ASN A 1132 -34.52 -7.26 0.83
CA ASN A 1132 -35.15 -7.29 -0.50
C ASN A 1132 -34.27 -7.99 -1.54
N TRP A 1133 -34.89 -8.36 -2.66
CA TRP A 1133 -34.30 -9.05 -3.79
C TRP A 1133 -34.04 -8.13 -4.98
N ASN A 1134 -33.75 -6.84 -4.72
CA ASN A 1134 -33.20 -5.98 -5.76
C ASN A 1134 -31.79 -6.46 -6.09
N ALA A 1135 -31.50 -6.67 -7.38
CA ALA A 1135 -30.17 -7.05 -7.81
C ALA A 1135 -29.27 -5.80 -7.94
N ALA A 1136 -27.96 -6.00 -7.79
CA ALA A 1136 -26.98 -4.98 -8.16
C ALA A 1136 -27.18 -4.54 -9.63
N LYS A 1137 -26.90 -3.26 -9.91
CA LYS A 1137 -27.17 -2.57 -11.19
C LYS A 1137 -26.79 -3.44 -12.40
N SER A 1138 -27.67 -3.50 -13.41
CA SER A 1138 -27.56 -4.32 -14.65
C SER A 1138 -27.68 -5.85 -14.50
N ARG A 1139 -27.99 -6.40 -13.32
CA ARG A 1139 -28.05 -7.87 -13.09
C ARG A 1139 -29.41 -8.42 -12.66
N ASN A 1140 -30.50 -7.72 -12.99
CA ASN A 1140 -31.88 -8.09 -12.61
C ASN A 1140 -32.36 -9.47 -13.11
N ASN A 1141 -31.60 -10.15 -13.97
CA ASN A 1141 -31.93 -11.43 -14.59
C ASN A 1141 -31.03 -12.59 -14.12
N SER A 1142 -30.39 -12.49 -12.95
CA SER A 1142 -29.45 -13.51 -12.45
C SER A 1142 -30.08 -14.47 -11.46
N ASP A 1143 -29.81 -15.77 -11.61
CA ASP A 1143 -30.18 -16.80 -10.64
C ASP A 1143 -29.22 -16.86 -9.43
N LEU A 1144 -28.05 -16.21 -9.53
CA LEU A 1144 -27.00 -16.24 -8.53
C LEU A 1144 -27.39 -15.40 -7.31
N ASN A 1145 -27.40 -16.00 -6.12
CA ASN A 1145 -27.78 -15.27 -4.91
C ASN A 1145 -26.83 -14.11 -4.56
N ILE A 1146 -25.57 -14.15 -5.02
CA ILE A 1146 -24.55 -13.15 -4.70
C ILE A 1146 -24.84 -11.76 -5.30
N VAL A 1147 -25.69 -11.68 -6.33
CA VAL A 1147 -26.05 -10.38 -6.93
C VAL A 1147 -27.13 -9.63 -6.13
N PHE A 1148 -27.78 -10.30 -5.18
CA PHE A 1148 -28.83 -9.74 -4.33
C PHE A 1148 -28.23 -9.35 -2.97
N ILE A 1149 -27.56 -8.19 -2.93
CA ILE A 1149 -26.79 -7.71 -1.77
C ILE A 1149 -27.69 -7.59 -0.52
N ASN A 1150 -28.94 -7.16 -0.70
CA ASN A 1150 -29.91 -6.95 0.37
C ASN A 1150 -30.81 -8.17 0.64
N ARG A 1151 -30.46 -9.37 0.16
CA ARG A 1151 -31.32 -10.54 0.31
C ARG A 1151 -31.66 -10.84 1.78
N PRO A 1152 -32.87 -11.34 2.08
CA PRO A 1152 -33.24 -11.76 3.44
C PRO A 1152 -32.35 -12.87 3.99
N ASP A 1153 -32.10 -12.84 5.30
CA ASP A 1153 -31.55 -13.97 6.03
C ASP A 1153 -32.54 -15.15 6.06
N LYS A 1154 -32.04 -16.39 6.22
CA LYS A 1154 -32.86 -17.61 6.28
C LYS A 1154 -33.92 -17.56 7.38
N ASN A 1155 -33.65 -16.85 8.48
CA ASN A 1155 -34.54 -16.74 9.62
C ASN A 1155 -35.27 -15.38 9.69
N SER A 1156 -35.11 -14.50 8.70
CA SER A 1156 -35.58 -13.11 8.76
C SER A 1156 -35.10 -12.35 10.01
N VAL A 1157 -33.91 -12.71 10.50
CA VAL A 1157 -33.23 -12.08 11.64
C VAL A 1157 -31.79 -11.82 11.20
N ARG A 1158 -31.28 -10.63 11.49
CA ARG A 1158 -29.88 -10.29 11.20
C ARG A 1158 -28.92 -11.15 12.02
N THR A 1159 -27.83 -11.59 11.40
CA THR A 1159 -26.72 -12.20 12.13
C THR A 1159 -26.09 -11.21 13.09
N VAL A 1160 -25.86 -11.66 14.32
CA VAL A 1160 -25.20 -10.89 15.37
C VAL A 1160 -24.02 -11.70 15.89
N HIS A 1161 -22.85 -11.08 15.92
CA HIS A 1161 -21.63 -11.60 16.51
C HIS A 1161 -21.35 -10.89 17.83
N PRO A 1162 -20.79 -11.61 18.82
CA PRO A 1162 -20.40 -11.01 20.10
C PRO A 1162 -19.26 -9.98 19.91
N ASN A 1163 -19.06 -9.14 20.92
CA ASN A 1163 -17.89 -8.26 21.04
C ASN A 1163 -16.68 -9.09 21.46
N GLU A 1164 -16.12 -9.82 20.50
CA GLU A 1164 -14.96 -10.72 20.63
C GLU A 1164 -13.84 -10.33 19.67
#